data_AF-A0A6G3U9X2-F1
#
_entry.id   AF-A0A6G3U9X2-F1
#
_cell.length_a   1.000
_cell.length_b   1.000
_cell.length_c   1.000
_cell.angle_alpha   90.00
_cell.angle_beta   90.00
_cell.angle_gamma   90.00
#
_symmetry.space_group_name_H-M   'P 1'
#
loop_
_entity.id
_entity.type
_entity.pdbx_description
1 polymer ?
#
loop_
_entity_poly.entity_id
_entity_poly.type
_entity_poly.pdbx_seq_one_letter_code
_entity_poly.pdbx_strand_id
1 'polypeptide(L)'
;RAEQLAAAAERALEAIARRCAALPDADAVSTYFASDPLIVKVRRTADDLRTLGDPGRAEELDGRIRTARQEADRALRDRTDLYADGGRTVRLGGHRFTATTQTPDLTLVPQGDGLAFALTGTDYRAPVTDPALTAARPYWNRRLPSESPEVYRAEHLAARLLHEHGPDALNGTDDLAALVRGAAEEAYDEGYERGVHDHDATAILTAALRLHATAGTLRHEPAARAAALLYWAHGTTPEQRAVLTRRARSLARARDAFGPTPALDHLRSETEHAIAQWHGDGTVPAGACAAYLLEELTTAPEGFVLSARVRGLLDAFRRSVPADAYEEDLPALDDLTARRRLVEAWLSAYTTSTGADVTPGDLAEAVAAELCPDLPRHVSDAPLTTTVEGLLGTHPRITDRRLTLRLDEFLARTQDFRERDLPAFRAFQRRRTELVAAERARLRLDDHRPRVMASFVRNRLVDEVYLPLVGDSLAKQLGTTGRDGRTGTGGLLLLLSPPGYGKTTLMEYVAHRLGLVLVKVSGPALGHAVTSLDPAEAPNATARQEIEKINFALAAGSNTLLHLDDIQHCSPELLQKFIPLCDSTRRVEGVRQGEPRTYDLRGKRFAVCMAGNPYTESGEAFRVPDMLANRADVWNLGDVLTGKEEVFGLSFVENALTANPVLAPLAGRDRADLGLLLRLAEGDPTARADRLSHAYAPTELDRVLAVLRHLLTARRTVLAVNAAYIASAAQADEARTEPPFQLQGSYRNMNKIAQRIQPVMNEAELAAVVDDHYTAEAQTLTTGAEANLLKLAELRGTLTPAQAARWAEVKAAHVRTGTLGGPDDDALTRAVAALAVLGERIAAV
;
A
#
# COMPACT_ATOMS: atom_id res chain seq x y z
N ARG A 1 22.99 -10.09 20.59
CA ARG A 1 22.57 -8.95 21.45
C ARG A 1 22.66 -7.61 20.71
N ALA A 2 23.82 -7.22 20.17
CA ALA A 2 23.97 -5.98 19.37
C ALA A 2 23.00 -5.91 18.16
N GLU A 3 22.79 -7.02 17.45
CA GLU A 3 21.84 -7.07 16.31
C GLU A 3 20.37 -6.86 16.72
N GLN A 4 19.94 -7.46 17.83
CA GLN A 4 18.58 -7.27 18.35
C GLN A 4 18.34 -5.83 18.82
N LEU A 5 19.36 -5.19 19.41
CA LEU A 5 19.33 -3.78 19.78
C LEU A 5 19.24 -2.88 18.54
N ALA A 6 20.02 -3.16 17.50
CA ALA A 6 19.97 -2.43 16.23
C ALA A 6 18.58 -2.54 15.57
N ALA A 7 18.02 -3.75 15.43
CA ALA A 7 16.68 -3.95 14.84
C ALA A 7 15.54 -3.30 15.68
N ALA A 8 15.71 -3.20 17.00
CA ALA A 8 14.77 -2.46 17.84
C ALA A 8 14.89 -0.94 17.66
N ALA A 9 16.12 -0.43 17.48
CA ALA A 9 16.38 0.98 17.21
C ALA A 9 15.87 1.41 15.81
N GLU A 10 15.98 0.56 14.79
CA GLU A 10 15.42 0.84 13.46
C GLU A 10 13.90 1.00 13.47
N ARG A 11 13.18 0.11 14.16
CA ARG A 11 11.72 0.25 14.33
C ARG A 11 11.34 1.51 15.10
N ALA A 12 12.15 1.89 16.09
CA ALA A 12 11.95 3.14 16.82
C ALA A 12 12.20 4.36 15.90
N LEU A 13 13.22 4.33 15.05
CA LEU A 13 13.50 5.38 14.06
C LEU A 13 12.36 5.55 13.03
N GLU A 14 11.75 4.46 12.57
CA GLU A 14 10.55 4.56 11.71
C GLU A 14 9.35 5.21 12.42
N ALA A 15 9.13 4.85 13.70
CA ALA A 15 8.11 5.48 14.52
C ALA A 15 8.41 6.98 14.74
N ILE A 16 9.68 7.32 14.94
CA ILE A 16 10.15 8.71 15.06
C ILE A 16 9.83 9.49 13.78
N ALA A 17 10.21 8.98 12.62
CA ALA A 17 9.94 9.63 11.33
C ALA A 17 8.44 9.85 11.08
N ARG A 18 7.60 8.84 11.37
CA ARG A 18 6.14 8.98 11.28
C ARG A 18 5.58 10.07 12.18
N ARG A 19 6.08 10.15 13.43
CA ARG A 19 5.59 11.12 14.41
C ARG A 19 6.03 12.54 14.09
N CYS A 20 7.26 12.72 13.57
CA CYS A 20 7.76 14.01 13.09
C CYS A 20 6.84 14.66 12.06
N ALA A 21 6.25 13.87 11.14
CA ALA A 21 5.36 14.38 10.10
C ALA A 21 4.06 15.01 10.66
N ALA A 22 3.66 14.64 11.88
CA ALA A 22 2.43 15.12 12.51
C ALA A 22 2.64 16.31 13.46
N LEU A 23 3.90 16.71 13.75
CA LEU A 23 4.18 17.78 14.70
C LEU A 23 3.74 19.14 14.14
N PRO A 24 3.11 20.01 14.94
CA PRO A 24 2.47 21.23 14.45
C PRO A 24 3.44 22.39 14.18
N ASP A 25 4.50 22.53 14.97
CA ASP A 25 5.41 23.69 14.97
C ASP A 25 6.84 23.32 15.42
N ALA A 26 7.75 24.30 15.38
CA ALA A 26 9.18 24.11 15.60
C ALA A 26 9.52 23.81 17.07
N ASP A 27 8.71 24.32 18.00
CA ASP A 27 8.84 24.05 19.43
C ASP A 27 8.45 22.60 19.74
N ALA A 28 7.40 22.10 19.11
CA ALA A 28 6.99 20.70 19.20
C ALA A 28 8.04 19.76 18.61
N VAL A 29 8.67 20.11 17.48
CA VAL A 29 9.82 19.34 16.92
C VAL A 29 10.99 19.36 17.90
N SER A 30 11.37 20.52 18.41
CA SER A 30 12.50 20.65 19.35
C SER A 30 12.26 19.88 20.64
N THR A 31 11.06 19.95 21.21
CA THR A 31 10.64 19.21 22.41
C THR A 31 10.65 17.71 22.17
N TYR A 32 10.13 17.25 21.02
CA TYR A 32 10.11 15.85 20.66
C TYR A 32 11.53 15.24 20.61
N PHE A 33 12.46 15.92 19.95
CA PHE A 33 13.87 15.46 19.87
C PHE A 33 14.67 15.68 21.16
N ALA A 34 14.20 16.53 22.08
CA ALA A 34 14.83 16.75 23.37
C ALA A 34 14.48 15.64 24.37
N SER A 35 13.18 15.30 24.50
CA SER A 35 12.68 14.55 25.66
C SER A 35 11.76 13.36 25.34
N ASP A 36 11.41 13.07 24.09
CA ASP A 36 10.51 11.95 23.81
C ASP A 36 11.15 10.60 24.18
N PRO A 37 10.40 9.69 24.85
CA PRO A 37 10.92 8.38 25.26
C PRO A 37 11.51 7.54 24.13
N LEU A 38 11.02 7.64 22.89
CA LEU A 38 11.56 6.92 21.75
C LEU A 38 12.95 7.44 21.36
N ILE A 39 13.15 8.76 21.36
CA ILE A 39 14.44 9.39 21.06
C ILE A 39 15.46 9.05 22.15
N VAL A 40 15.06 9.15 23.42
CA VAL A 40 15.90 8.77 24.56
C VAL A 40 16.29 7.29 24.47
N LYS A 41 15.36 6.42 24.09
CA LYS A 41 15.62 4.99 23.90
C LYS A 41 16.65 4.73 22.81
N VAL A 42 16.54 5.39 21.64
CA VAL A 42 17.50 5.22 20.54
C VAL A 42 18.89 5.72 20.95
N ARG A 43 19.00 6.89 21.61
CA ARG A 43 20.27 7.40 22.15
C ARG A 43 20.91 6.43 23.14
N ARG A 44 20.13 5.89 24.07
CA ARG A 44 20.61 4.87 25.02
C ARG A 44 21.08 3.61 24.31
N THR A 45 20.38 3.18 23.26
CA THR A 45 20.82 2.04 22.44
C THR A 45 22.13 2.32 21.72
N ALA A 46 22.37 3.55 21.24
CA ALA A 46 23.67 3.94 20.69
C ALA A 46 24.78 3.85 21.75
N ASP A 47 24.54 4.31 22.98
CA ASP A 47 25.50 4.19 24.10
C ASP A 47 25.78 2.73 24.50
N ASP A 48 24.74 1.89 24.53
CA ASP A 48 24.87 0.46 24.76
C ASP A 48 25.73 -0.21 23.67
N LEU A 49 25.53 0.16 22.40
CA LEU A 49 26.34 -0.35 21.27
C LEU A 49 27.81 0.09 21.37
N ARG A 50 28.09 1.33 21.80
CA ARG A 50 29.47 1.77 22.07
C ARG A 50 30.14 0.91 23.14
N THR A 51 29.42 0.64 24.23
CA THR A 51 29.94 -0.16 25.35
C THR A 51 30.15 -1.62 24.95
N LEU A 52 29.37 -2.12 24.00
CA LEU A 52 29.48 -3.47 23.43
C LEU A 52 30.54 -3.59 22.32
N GLY A 53 31.29 -2.53 22.00
CA GLY A 53 32.37 -2.55 21.02
C GLY A 53 31.92 -2.36 19.56
N ASP A 54 30.72 -1.81 19.32
CA ASP A 54 30.20 -1.50 17.98
C ASP A 54 29.98 0.03 17.81
N PRO A 55 31.05 0.84 17.81
CA PRO A 55 30.93 2.31 17.70
C PRO A 55 30.42 2.76 16.33
N GLY A 56 30.61 1.95 15.27
CA GLY A 56 30.14 2.25 13.93
C GLY A 56 28.61 2.33 13.86
N ARG A 57 27.92 1.31 14.38
CA ARG A 57 26.45 1.32 14.44
C ARG A 57 25.90 2.37 15.39
N ALA A 58 26.61 2.67 16.49
CA ALA A 58 26.22 3.75 17.39
C ALA A 58 26.22 5.11 16.67
N GLU A 59 27.28 5.41 15.91
CA GLU A 59 27.38 6.64 15.13
C GLU A 59 26.30 6.72 14.04
N GLU A 60 25.95 5.58 13.42
CA GLU A 60 24.86 5.48 12.45
C GLU A 60 23.50 5.87 13.07
N LEU A 61 23.19 5.36 14.28
CA LEU A 61 21.94 5.70 14.98
C LEU A 61 21.86 7.20 15.31
N ASP A 62 22.93 7.79 15.82
CA ASP A 62 22.99 9.23 16.11
C ASP A 62 22.93 10.08 14.83
N GLY A 63 23.55 9.59 13.74
CA GLY A 63 23.39 10.16 12.41
C GLY A 63 21.92 10.19 11.97
N ARG A 64 21.21 9.06 12.10
CA ARG A 64 19.79 8.96 11.70
C ARG A 64 18.87 9.83 12.55
N ILE A 65 19.13 10.00 13.85
CA ILE A 65 18.38 10.95 14.70
C ILE A 65 18.60 12.39 14.20
N ARG A 66 19.84 12.78 13.90
CA ARG A 66 20.17 14.12 13.37
C ARG A 66 19.47 14.36 12.04
N THR A 67 19.52 13.40 11.12
CA THR A 67 18.84 13.47 9.82
C THR A 67 17.33 13.60 9.98
N ALA A 68 16.71 12.78 10.84
CA ALA A 68 15.26 12.83 11.08
C ALA A 68 14.80 14.19 11.62
N ARG A 69 15.60 14.84 12.47
CA ARG A 69 15.32 16.20 12.96
C ARG A 69 15.37 17.22 11.82
N GLN A 70 16.44 17.20 11.03
CA GLN A 70 16.61 18.11 9.91
C GLN A 70 15.51 17.93 8.85
N GLU A 71 15.05 16.70 8.62
CA GLU A 71 13.90 16.41 7.75
C GLU A 71 12.59 16.95 8.33
N ALA A 72 12.36 16.79 9.64
CA ALA A 72 11.18 17.31 10.32
C ALA A 72 11.09 18.84 10.24
N ASP A 73 12.18 19.55 10.54
CA ASP A 73 12.24 21.02 10.49
C ASP A 73 11.97 21.55 9.07
N ARG A 74 12.51 20.86 8.05
CA ARG A 74 12.27 21.21 6.63
C ARG A 74 10.84 20.93 6.19
N ALA A 75 10.30 19.76 6.54
CA ALA A 75 8.93 19.40 6.21
C ALA A 75 7.91 20.37 6.85
N LEU A 76 8.18 20.81 8.07
CA LEU A 76 7.37 21.79 8.77
C LEU A 76 7.38 23.15 8.05
N ARG A 77 8.57 23.68 7.70
CA ARG A 77 8.69 24.95 6.96
C ARG A 77 7.95 24.91 5.63
N ASP A 78 8.14 23.84 4.88
CA ASP A 78 7.44 23.64 3.62
C ASP A 78 5.91 23.60 3.80
N ARG A 79 5.45 23.00 4.90
CA ARG A 79 4.02 23.01 5.23
C ARG A 79 3.51 24.42 5.51
N THR A 80 4.23 25.20 6.31
CA THR A 80 3.85 26.58 6.65
C THR A 80 3.86 27.51 5.43
N ASP A 81 4.85 27.39 4.54
CA ASP A 81 5.05 28.33 3.44
C ASP A 81 4.17 28.04 2.22
N LEU A 82 3.93 26.76 1.93
CA LEU A 82 3.26 26.30 0.72
C LEU A 82 1.80 25.90 0.96
N TYR A 83 1.45 25.35 2.12
CA TYR A 83 0.09 24.88 2.37
C TYR A 83 -0.78 25.97 3.00
N ALA A 84 -2.04 25.99 2.59
CA ALA A 84 -3.09 26.78 3.20
C ALA A 84 -4.29 25.88 3.56
N ASP A 85 -5.30 26.49 4.19
CA ASP A 85 -6.58 25.85 4.51
C ASP A 85 -6.45 24.52 5.29
N GLY A 86 -5.51 24.48 6.25
CA GLY A 86 -5.24 23.30 7.07
C GLY A 86 -4.61 22.13 6.32
N GLY A 87 -3.85 22.40 5.26
CA GLY A 87 -3.17 21.37 4.45
C GLY A 87 -3.96 20.89 3.23
N ARG A 88 -5.13 21.47 2.97
CA ARG A 88 -6.01 21.08 1.85
C ARG A 88 -5.66 21.76 0.54
N THR A 89 -4.93 22.87 0.58
CA THR A 89 -4.48 23.57 -0.62
C THR A 89 -2.97 23.82 -0.56
N VAL A 90 -2.32 23.78 -1.73
CA VAL A 90 -0.90 24.08 -1.91
C VAL A 90 -0.77 25.23 -2.90
N ARG A 91 0.05 26.21 -2.58
CA ARG A 91 0.38 27.33 -3.47
C ARG A 91 1.67 27.03 -4.23
N LEU A 92 1.60 27.04 -5.56
CA LEU A 92 2.76 26.99 -6.45
C LEU A 92 2.73 28.24 -7.33
N GLY A 93 3.65 29.18 -7.08
CA GLY A 93 3.60 30.51 -7.67
C GLY A 93 2.32 31.28 -7.34
N GLY A 94 1.67 31.81 -8.39
CA GLY A 94 0.40 32.53 -8.26
C GLY A 94 -0.85 31.65 -8.09
N HIS A 95 -0.72 30.32 -8.20
CA HIS A 95 -1.85 29.40 -8.26
C HIS A 95 -2.02 28.60 -6.97
N ARG A 96 -3.27 28.28 -6.64
CA ARG A 96 -3.63 27.36 -5.55
C ARG A 96 -4.21 26.08 -6.11
N PHE A 97 -3.72 24.96 -5.61
CA PHE A 97 -4.13 23.62 -6.00
C PHE A 97 -4.73 22.91 -4.79
N THR A 98 -5.73 22.07 -4.99
CA THR A 98 -6.15 21.13 -3.94
C THR A 98 -5.02 20.13 -3.69
N ALA A 99 -4.78 19.77 -2.44
CA ALA A 99 -3.77 18.79 -2.05
C ALA A 99 -4.44 17.58 -1.37
N THR A 100 -3.95 16.39 -1.68
CA THR A 100 -4.42 15.15 -1.06
C THR A 100 -3.40 14.68 -0.04
N THR A 101 -3.79 14.57 1.23
CA THR A 101 -2.91 14.04 2.29
C THR A 101 -3.08 12.52 2.47
N GLN A 102 -4.08 11.91 1.84
CA GLN A 102 -4.28 10.46 1.85
C GLN A 102 -3.25 9.76 0.98
N THR A 103 -2.49 8.85 1.58
CA THR A 103 -1.60 7.96 0.84
C THR A 103 -2.43 7.01 -0.02
N PRO A 104 -2.16 6.91 -1.34
CA PRO A 104 -2.81 5.93 -2.20
C PRO A 104 -2.62 4.51 -1.67
N ASP A 105 -3.73 3.79 -1.54
CA ASP A 105 -3.77 2.40 -1.10
C ASP A 105 -4.76 1.57 -1.92
N LEU A 106 -4.47 0.28 -2.04
CA LEU A 106 -5.28 -0.64 -2.82
C LEU A 106 -6.32 -1.29 -1.94
N THR A 107 -7.58 -1.22 -2.37
CA THR A 107 -8.72 -1.76 -1.65
C THR A 107 -9.61 -2.57 -2.58
N LEU A 108 -10.48 -3.41 -2.01
CA LEU A 108 -11.53 -4.08 -2.77
C LEU A 108 -12.84 -3.35 -2.54
N VAL A 109 -13.49 -2.97 -3.64
CA VAL A 109 -14.78 -2.28 -3.62
C VAL A 109 -15.80 -3.07 -4.45
N PRO A 110 -17.10 -3.01 -4.10
CA PRO A 110 -18.15 -3.53 -4.94
C PRO A 110 -18.17 -2.83 -6.32
N GLN A 111 -18.32 -3.61 -7.39
CA GLN A 111 -18.51 -3.10 -8.75
C GLN A 111 -19.49 -4.01 -9.52
N GLY A 112 -20.71 -3.51 -9.76
CA GLY A 112 -21.79 -4.34 -10.30
C GLY A 112 -22.11 -5.51 -9.36
N ASP A 113 -22.14 -6.73 -9.89
CA ASP A 113 -22.32 -7.96 -9.12
C ASP A 113 -21.01 -8.54 -8.54
N GLY A 114 -19.86 -7.92 -8.83
CA GLY A 114 -18.53 -8.40 -8.47
C GLY A 114 -17.77 -7.49 -7.50
N LEU A 115 -16.51 -7.85 -7.25
CA LEU A 115 -15.53 -7.00 -6.57
C LEU A 115 -14.50 -6.50 -7.57
N ALA A 116 -13.96 -5.31 -7.31
CA ALA A 116 -12.86 -4.74 -8.07
C ALA A 116 -11.80 -4.17 -7.15
N PHE A 117 -10.53 -4.31 -7.55
CA PHE A 117 -9.44 -3.54 -6.98
C PHE A 117 -9.61 -2.07 -7.32
N ALA A 118 -9.55 -1.22 -6.30
CA ALA A 118 -9.60 0.22 -6.42
C ALA A 118 -8.40 0.84 -5.72
N LEU A 119 -7.70 1.74 -6.41
CA LEU A 119 -6.69 2.58 -5.81
C LEU A 119 -7.36 3.84 -5.26
N THR A 120 -7.26 4.08 -3.97
CA THR A 120 -7.93 5.21 -3.31
C THR A 120 -7.47 6.55 -3.90
N GLY A 121 -8.42 7.45 -4.14
CA GLY A 121 -8.13 8.77 -4.70
C GLY A 121 -7.88 8.79 -6.21
N THR A 122 -7.94 7.64 -6.90
CA THR A 122 -7.81 7.56 -8.37
C THR A 122 -9.00 6.82 -8.99
N ASP A 123 -9.05 6.83 -10.32
CA ASP A 123 -10.09 6.15 -11.10
C ASP A 123 -9.73 4.69 -11.39
N TYR A 124 -8.58 4.21 -10.90
CA TYR A 124 -8.12 2.85 -11.17
C TYR A 124 -9.13 1.84 -10.63
N ARG A 125 -9.70 1.01 -11.52
CA ARG A 125 -10.63 -0.08 -11.17
C ARG A 125 -10.29 -1.34 -11.95
N ALA A 126 -9.89 -2.43 -11.30
CA ALA A 126 -9.61 -3.71 -11.96
C ALA A 126 -10.53 -4.81 -11.40
N PRO A 127 -11.37 -5.47 -12.23
CA PRO A 127 -12.27 -6.51 -11.75
C PRO A 127 -11.47 -7.68 -11.16
N VAL A 128 -11.96 -8.24 -10.05
CA VAL A 128 -11.42 -9.47 -9.48
C VAL A 128 -12.09 -10.66 -10.14
N THR A 129 -11.29 -11.55 -10.73
CA THR A 129 -11.77 -12.75 -11.43
C THR A 129 -11.55 -14.03 -10.63
N ASP A 130 -11.10 -13.93 -9.37
CA ASP A 130 -10.81 -15.07 -8.50
C ASP A 130 -12.10 -15.85 -8.15
N PRO A 131 -12.23 -17.13 -8.54
CA PRO A 131 -13.46 -17.90 -8.30
C PRO A 131 -13.77 -18.10 -6.81
N ALA A 132 -12.75 -18.21 -5.97
CA ALA A 132 -12.93 -18.43 -4.52
C ALA A 132 -13.55 -17.18 -3.85
N LEU A 133 -13.16 -15.97 -4.27
CA LEU A 133 -13.75 -14.74 -3.78
C LEU A 133 -15.22 -14.56 -4.21
N THR A 134 -15.55 -15.02 -5.43
CA THR A 134 -16.93 -15.03 -5.95
C THR A 134 -17.81 -16.03 -5.19
N ALA A 135 -17.31 -17.24 -4.91
CA ALA A 135 -18.01 -18.22 -4.09
C ALA A 135 -18.26 -17.74 -2.64
N ALA A 136 -17.40 -16.84 -2.15
CA ALA A 136 -17.50 -16.24 -0.83
C ALA A 136 -18.44 -15.01 -0.74
N ARG A 137 -19.34 -14.81 -1.71
CA ARG A 137 -20.31 -13.68 -1.74
C ARG A 137 -21.11 -13.48 -0.43
N PRO A 138 -21.58 -14.54 0.27
CA PRO A 138 -22.29 -14.37 1.55
C PRO A 138 -21.48 -13.59 2.61
N TYR A 139 -20.15 -13.62 2.52
CA TYR A 139 -19.24 -13.03 3.48
C TYR A 139 -18.86 -11.57 3.18
N TRP A 140 -19.19 -11.04 2.01
CA TRP A 140 -18.68 -9.73 1.56
C TRP A 140 -19.09 -8.56 2.47
N ASN A 141 -20.31 -8.61 3.01
CA ASN A 141 -20.85 -7.56 3.89
C ASN A 141 -20.57 -7.81 5.37
N ARG A 142 -19.98 -8.97 5.70
CA ARG A 142 -19.70 -9.35 7.09
C ARG A 142 -18.44 -8.64 7.57
N ARG A 143 -18.57 -7.97 8.71
CA ARG A 143 -17.49 -7.18 9.31
C ARG A 143 -16.68 -7.96 10.33
N LEU A 144 -17.32 -8.84 11.10
CA LEU A 144 -16.72 -9.52 12.24
C LEU A 144 -16.82 -11.05 12.12
N PRO A 145 -15.81 -11.79 12.60
CA PRO A 145 -15.85 -13.26 12.61
C PRO A 145 -16.88 -13.82 13.60
N SER A 146 -17.20 -13.11 14.67
CA SER A 146 -18.09 -13.56 15.76
C SER A 146 -19.58 -13.30 15.51
N GLU A 147 -19.96 -12.72 14.36
CA GLU A 147 -21.34 -12.30 14.11
C GLU A 147 -21.80 -12.62 12.68
N SER A 148 -23.01 -13.14 12.55
CA SER A 148 -23.78 -13.24 11.30
C SER A 148 -25.22 -12.82 11.56
N PRO A 149 -26.08 -12.60 10.54
CA PRO A 149 -27.50 -12.29 10.78
C PRO A 149 -28.22 -13.31 11.68
N GLU A 150 -27.74 -14.56 11.72
CA GLU A 150 -28.31 -15.67 12.48
C GLU A 150 -27.64 -15.90 13.84
N VAL A 151 -26.40 -15.42 14.03
CA VAL A 151 -25.62 -15.65 15.26
C VAL A 151 -25.13 -14.33 15.82
N TYR A 152 -25.69 -13.95 16.97
CA TYR A 152 -25.24 -12.78 17.71
C TYR A 152 -23.88 -13.05 18.38
N ARG A 153 -23.03 -12.03 18.49
CA ARG A 153 -21.71 -12.12 19.15
C ARG A 153 -21.79 -12.74 20.54
N ALA A 154 -22.77 -12.32 21.36
CA ALA A 154 -22.90 -12.85 22.70
C ALA A 154 -23.36 -14.32 22.72
N GLU A 155 -24.16 -14.75 21.74
CA GLU A 155 -24.51 -16.16 21.56
C GLU A 155 -23.30 -16.99 21.14
N HIS A 156 -22.46 -16.46 20.24
CA HIS A 156 -21.21 -17.11 19.86
C HIS A 156 -20.28 -17.29 21.06
N LEU A 157 -20.09 -16.23 21.87
CA LEU A 157 -19.27 -16.28 23.08
C LEU A 157 -19.81 -17.29 24.09
N ALA A 158 -21.12 -17.27 24.35
CA ALA A 158 -21.77 -18.23 25.26
C ALA A 158 -21.62 -19.67 24.77
N ALA A 159 -21.88 -19.93 23.48
CA ALA A 159 -21.76 -21.26 22.90
C ALA A 159 -20.32 -21.77 22.89
N ARG A 160 -19.35 -20.88 22.61
CA ARG A 160 -17.92 -21.21 22.65
C ARG A 160 -17.50 -21.66 24.05
N LEU A 161 -17.86 -20.90 25.09
CA LEU A 161 -17.57 -21.27 26.48
C LEU A 161 -18.24 -22.58 26.88
N LEU A 162 -19.50 -22.77 26.49
CA LEU A 162 -20.23 -24.02 26.72
C LEU A 162 -19.53 -25.23 26.08
N HIS A 163 -19.00 -25.06 24.87
CA HIS A 163 -18.24 -26.09 24.18
C HIS A 163 -16.86 -26.36 24.80
N GLU A 164 -16.12 -25.30 25.14
CA GLU A 164 -14.74 -25.39 25.66
C GLU A 164 -14.67 -25.98 27.07
N HIS A 165 -15.60 -25.59 27.95
CA HIS A 165 -15.57 -25.97 29.37
C HIS A 165 -16.58 -27.08 29.70
N GLY A 166 -17.64 -27.23 28.91
CA GLY A 166 -18.75 -28.11 29.22
C GLY A 166 -19.70 -27.55 30.30
N PRO A 167 -20.93 -28.05 30.36
CA PRO A 167 -21.97 -27.53 31.26
C PRO A 167 -21.63 -27.73 32.75
N ASP A 168 -21.01 -28.86 33.12
CA ASP A 168 -20.72 -29.20 34.52
C ASP A 168 -19.66 -28.27 35.13
N ALA A 169 -18.58 -28.00 34.39
CA ALA A 169 -17.53 -27.09 34.84
C ALA A 169 -18.04 -25.64 34.97
N LEU A 170 -18.88 -25.21 34.03
CA LEU A 170 -19.47 -23.86 34.05
C LEU A 170 -20.48 -23.69 35.19
N ASN A 171 -21.30 -24.70 35.47
CA ASN A 171 -22.20 -24.69 36.64
C ASN A 171 -21.42 -24.65 37.97
N GLY A 172 -20.22 -25.24 38.01
CA GLY A 172 -19.33 -25.19 39.17
C GLY A 172 -18.46 -23.93 39.28
N THR A 173 -18.60 -22.97 38.37
CA THR A 173 -17.80 -21.74 38.36
C THR A 173 -18.40 -20.68 39.28
N ASP A 174 -17.62 -20.19 40.25
CA ASP A 174 -18.06 -19.19 41.25
C ASP A 174 -18.43 -17.83 40.63
N ASP A 175 -17.67 -17.37 39.63
CA ASP A 175 -17.90 -16.10 38.92
C ASP A 175 -17.93 -16.31 37.41
N LEU A 176 -19.09 -16.76 36.91
CA LEU A 176 -19.32 -16.97 35.48
C LEU A 176 -19.15 -15.65 34.68
N ALA A 177 -19.52 -14.52 35.26
CA ALA A 177 -19.42 -13.22 34.59
C ALA A 177 -17.95 -12.80 34.39
N ALA A 178 -17.07 -13.06 35.37
CA ALA A 178 -15.64 -12.82 35.23
C ALA A 178 -15.01 -13.72 34.14
N LEU A 179 -15.39 -15.01 34.09
CA LEU A 179 -14.93 -15.93 33.04
C LEU A 179 -15.33 -15.42 31.65
N VAL A 180 -16.61 -15.08 31.46
CA VAL A 180 -17.13 -14.56 30.18
C VAL A 180 -16.41 -13.27 29.78
N ARG A 181 -16.19 -12.36 30.73
CA ARG A 181 -15.48 -11.10 30.48
C ARG A 181 -14.04 -11.33 30.06
N GLY A 182 -13.30 -12.21 30.75
CA GLY A 182 -11.93 -12.56 30.37
C GLY A 182 -11.86 -13.18 28.97
N ALA A 183 -12.78 -14.09 28.66
CA ALA A 183 -12.87 -14.72 27.35
C ALA A 183 -13.19 -13.72 26.22
N ALA A 184 -13.98 -12.68 26.49
CA ALA A 184 -14.25 -11.61 25.54
C ALA A 184 -13.03 -10.69 25.34
N GLU A 185 -12.28 -10.40 26.41
CA GLU A 185 -11.08 -9.56 26.38
C GLU A 185 -9.91 -10.24 25.63
N GLU A 186 -9.78 -11.57 25.73
CA GLU A 186 -8.77 -12.35 24.99
C GLU A 186 -9.05 -12.42 23.48
N ALA A 187 -10.32 -12.39 23.08
CA ALA A 187 -10.78 -12.50 21.69
C ALA A 187 -10.81 -11.14 20.97
N TYR A 188 -9.65 -10.50 20.85
CA TYR A 188 -9.53 -9.13 20.32
C TYR A 188 -9.96 -8.96 18.85
N ASP A 189 -9.94 -10.03 18.04
CA ASP A 189 -10.39 -10.02 16.63
C ASP A 189 -11.90 -10.24 16.47
N GLU A 190 -12.62 -10.53 17.56
CA GLU A 190 -14.05 -10.84 17.57
C GLU A 190 -14.95 -9.64 17.93
N GLY A 191 -14.39 -8.45 18.16
CA GLY A 191 -15.15 -7.20 18.22
C GLY A 191 -16.17 -7.12 19.37
N TYR A 192 -15.85 -7.69 20.53
CA TYR A 192 -16.67 -7.58 21.74
C TYR A 192 -16.58 -6.19 22.37
N GLU A 193 -17.74 -5.58 22.61
CA GLU A 193 -17.89 -4.35 23.41
C GLU A 193 -18.07 -4.70 24.89
N ARG A 194 -17.16 -4.19 25.72
CA ARG A 194 -17.13 -4.39 27.17
C ARG A 194 -18.35 -3.74 27.86
N GLY A 195 -18.98 -4.47 28.77
CA GLY A 195 -20.20 -4.07 29.46
C GLY A 195 -21.49 -4.39 28.69
N VAL A 196 -21.39 -4.76 27.40
CA VAL A 196 -22.53 -5.12 26.55
C VAL A 196 -22.51 -6.61 26.26
N HIS A 197 -21.48 -7.08 25.57
CA HIS A 197 -21.45 -8.46 25.07
C HIS A 197 -21.09 -9.48 26.16
N ASP A 198 -20.27 -9.09 27.14
CA ASP A 198 -19.98 -9.91 28.32
C ASP A 198 -21.22 -10.07 29.21
N HIS A 199 -21.98 -8.99 29.38
CA HIS A 199 -23.27 -9.02 30.08
C HIS A 199 -24.28 -9.94 29.37
N ASP A 200 -24.51 -9.70 28.08
CA ASP A 200 -25.46 -10.48 27.28
C ASP A 200 -25.06 -11.96 27.19
N ALA A 201 -23.78 -12.26 27.01
CA ALA A 201 -23.29 -13.63 26.90
C ALA A 201 -23.46 -14.37 28.23
N THR A 202 -23.24 -13.69 29.36
CA THR A 202 -23.48 -14.26 30.70
C THR A 202 -24.97 -14.60 30.88
N ALA A 203 -25.88 -13.72 30.45
CA ALA A 203 -27.32 -13.96 30.53
C ALA A 203 -27.76 -15.15 29.66
N ILE A 204 -27.28 -15.20 28.42
CA ILE A 204 -27.56 -16.29 27.48
C ILE A 204 -26.99 -17.62 28.01
N LEU A 205 -25.75 -17.62 28.46
CA LEU A 205 -25.08 -18.82 28.98
C LEU A 205 -25.78 -19.36 30.23
N THR A 206 -26.19 -18.48 31.14
CA THR A 206 -26.95 -18.86 32.34
C THR A 206 -28.28 -19.52 31.97
N ALA A 207 -29.00 -18.97 30.98
CA ALA A 207 -30.24 -19.56 30.48
C ALA A 207 -30.00 -20.92 29.81
N ALA A 208 -28.95 -21.03 28.99
CA ALA A 208 -28.57 -22.27 28.32
C ALA A 208 -28.21 -23.38 29.32
N LEU A 209 -27.44 -23.08 30.37
CA LEU A 209 -27.07 -24.04 31.42
C LEU A 209 -28.29 -24.57 32.17
N ARG A 210 -29.27 -23.70 32.47
CA ARG A 210 -30.54 -24.11 33.12
C ARG A 210 -31.33 -25.08 32.24
N LEU A 211 -31.50 -24.77 30.96
CA LEU A 211 -32.19 -25.65 30.02
C LEU A 211 -31.42 -26.97 29.85
N HIS A 212 -30.08 -26.91 29.77
CA HIS A 212 -29.23 -28.07 29.60
C HIS A 212 -29.34 -29.06 30.78
N ALA A 213 -29.55 -28.57 32.00
CA ALA A 213 -29.69 -29.41 33.19
C ALA A 213 -30.93 -30.32 33.14
N THR A 214 -32.00 -29.92 32.43
CA THR A 214 -33.26 -30.67 32.37
C THR A 214 -33.56 -31.31 31.02
N ALA A 215 -32.97 -30.81 29.93
CA ALA A 215 -33.34 -31.22 28.58
C ALA A 215 -33.02 -32.69 28.26
N GLY A 216 -32.05 -33.32 28.94
CA GLY A 216 -31.59 -34.66 28.57
C GLY A 216 -31.18 -34.71 27.09
N THR A 217 -31.58 -35.76 26.38
CA THR A 217 -31.29 -35.92 24.95
C THR A 217 -32.20 -35.10 24.02
N LEU A 218 -33.23 -34.42 24.56
CA LEU A 218 -34.02 -33.45 23.78
C LEU A 218 -33.22 -32.22 23.33
N ARG A 219 -32.00 -32.03 23.85
CA ARG A 219 -31.07 -30.97 23.40
C ARG A 219 -30.48 -31.20 22.00
N HIS A 220 -30.63 -32.40 21.45
CA HIS A 220 -30.31 -32.65 20.03
C HIS A 220 -31.49 -32.24 19.16
N GLU A 221 -31.29 -31.68 17.97
CA GLU A 221 -32.41 -31.26 17.14
C GLU A 221 -33.37 -32.42 16.80
N PRO A 222 -34.70 -32.20 16.78
CA PRO A 222 -35.68 -33.24 16.49
C PRO A 222 -35.44 -34.00 15.19
N ALA A 223 -34.93 -33.33 14.14
CA ALA A 223 -34.58 -33.95 12.87
C ALA A 223 -33.40 -34.94 13.00
N ALA A 224 -32.39 -34.63 13.81
CA ALA A 224 -31.27 -35.54 14.11
C ALA A 224 -31.75 -36.75 14.93
N ARG A 225 -32.65 -36.53 15.89
CA ARG A 225 -33.28 -37.62 16.65
C ARG A 225 -34.08 -38.56 15.75
N ALA A 226 -34.90 -37.99 14.88
CA ALA A 226 -35.72 -38.72 13.92
C ALA A 226 -34.88 -39.57 12.95
N ALA A 227 -33.86 -38.96 12.33
CA ALA A 227 -32.99 -39.65 11.38
C ALA A 227 -32.18 -40.76 12.05
N ALA A 228 -31.64 -40.52 13.25
CA ALA A 228 -30.95 -41.53 14.04
C ALA A 228 -31.87 -42.70 14.41
N LEU A 229 -33.13 -42.42 14.75
CA LEU A 229 -34.12 -43.44 15.08
C LEU A 229 -34.49 -44.31 13.88
N LEU A 230 -34.69 -43.69 12.72
CA LEU A 230 -34.97 -44.40 11.47
C LEU A 230 -33.78 -45.29 11.07
N TYR A 231 -32.56 -44.78 11.16
CA TYR A 231 -31.35 -45.57 10.95
C TYR A 231 -31.27 -46.74 11.94
N TRP A 232 -31.53 -46.49 13.23
CA TRP A 232 -31.52 -47.53 14.25
C TRP A 232 -32.54 -48.63 13.97
N ALA A 233 -33.77 -48.27 13.58
CA ALA A 233 -34.81 -49.25 13.29
C ALA A 233 -34.55 -50.05 12.01
N HIS A 234 -34.25 -49.33 10.92
CA HIS A 234 -34.32 -49.85 9.55
C HIS A 234 -32.95 -49.97 8.86
N GLY A 235 -31.95 -49.25 9.33
CA GLY A 235 -30.57 -49.27 8.80
C GLY A 235 -29.63 -50.21 9.55
N THR A 236 -30.10 -50.91 10.59
CA THR A 236 -29.28 -51.85 11.37
C THR A 236 -29.99 -53.17 11.64
N THR A 237 -29.20 -54.24 11.80
CA THR A 237 -29.69 -55.55 12.25
C THR A 237 -29.73 -55.64 13.78
N PRO A 238 -30.52 -56.56 14.37
CA PRO A 238 -30.52 -56.80 15.81
C PRO A 238 -29.12 -57.06 16.41
N GLU A 239 -28.26 -57.78 15.69
CA GLU A 239 -26.89 -58.08 16.10
C GLU A 239 -26.02 -56.82 16.13
N GLN A 240 -26.13 -55.99 15.09
CA GLN A 240 -25.41 -54.71 15.01
C GLN A 240 -25.83 -53.77 16.15
N ARG A 241 -27.13 -53.67 16.44
CA ARG A 241 -27.66 -52.90 17.58
C ARG A 241 -27.11 -53.38 18.91
N ALA A 242 -27.08 -54.69 19.13
CA ALA A 242 -26.55 -55.28 20.36
C ALA A 242 -25.05 -54.98 20.56
N VAL A 243 -24.26 -55.08 19.49
CA VAL A 243 -22.83 -54.75 19.49
C VAL A 243 -22.62 -53.25 19.77
N LEU A 244 -23.32 -52.37 19.03
CA LEU A 244 -23.20 -50.92 19.18
C LEU A 244 -23.58 -50.48 20.59
N THR A 245 -24.71 -50.95 21.12
CA THR A 245 -25.15 -50.66 22.50
C THR A 245 -24.10 -51.08 23.53
N ARG A 246 -23.54 -52.29 23.38
CA ARG A 246 -22.53 -52.81 24.31
C ARG A 246 -21.24 -51.98 24.26
N ARG A 247 -20.77 -51.63 23.07
CA ARG A 247 -19.59 -50.77 22.88
C ARG A 247 -19.83 -49.40 23.50
N ALA A 248 -20.94 -48.74 23.17
CA ALA A 248 -21.30 -47.42 23.69
C ALA A 248 -21.36 -47.41 25.23
N ARG A 249 -22.12 -48.33 25.84
CA ARG A 249 -22.23 -48.42 27.31
C ARG A 249 -20.92 -48.78 28.00
N SER A 250 -20.10 -49.65 27.40
CA SER A 250 -18.79 -50.00 27.97
C SER A 250 -17.83 -48.82 27.95
N LEU A 251 -17.80 -48.08 26.86
CA LEU A 251 -16.94 -46.92 26.70
C LEU A 251 -17.43 -45.71 27.52
N ALA A 252 -18.74 -45.52 27.68
CA ALA A 252 -19.30 -44.53 28.60
C ALA A 252 -18.88 -44.82 30.05
N ARG A 253 -19.00 -46.07 30.51
CA ARG A 253 -18.50 -46.47 31.83
C ARG A 253 -16.99 -46.29 31.99
N ALA A 254 -16.22 -46.55 30.94
CA ALA A 254 -14.78 -46.29 30.96
C ALA A 254 -14.48 -44.79 31.11
N ARG A 255 -15.24 -43.94 30.41
CA ARG A 255 -15.15 -42.48 30.55
C ARG A 255 -15.47 -42.03 31.97
N ASP A 256 -16.56 -42.54 32.55
CA ASP A 256 -16.99 -42.14 33.89
C ASP A 256 -16.00 -42.63 34.98
N ALA A 257 -15.31 -43.75 34.75
CA ALA A 257 -14.32 -44.30 35.67
C ALA A 257 -12.91 -43.68 35.53
N PHE A 258 -12.49 -43.34 34.31
CA PHE A 258 -11.09 -43.01 34.00
C PHE A 258 -10.89 -41.66 33.28
N GLY A 259 -11.96 -40.92 32.98
CA GLY A 259 -11.89 -39.65 32.28
C GLY A 259 -11.95 -39.78 30.73
N PRO A 260 -11.56 -38.73 29.98
CA PRO A 260 -11.75 -38.67 28.52
C PRO A 260 -11.26 -39.93 27.79
N THR A 261 -12.12 -40.48 26.93
CA THR A 261 -11.90 -41.77 26.25
C THR A 261 -11.95 -41.58 24.72
N PRO A 262 -10.79 -41.49 24.02
CA PRO A 262 -10.75 -41.29 22.56
C PRO A 262 -11.48 -42.36 21.74
N ALA A 263 -11.65 -43.57 22.31
CA ALA A 263 -12.41 -44.64 21.68
C ALA A 263 -13.91 -44.32 21.53
N LEU A 264 -14.48 -43.43 22.38
CA LEU A 264 -15.85 -42.92 22.18
C LEU A 264 -15.94 -42.05 20.93
N ASP A 265 -14.94 -41.19 20.69
CA ASP A 265 -14.88 -40.37 19.50
C ASP A 265 -14.76 -41.23 18.24
N HIS A 266 -13.93 -42.28 18.28
CA HIS A 266 -13.84 -43.24 17.18
C HIS A 266 -15.17 -43.95 16.91
N LEU A 267 -15.85 -44.42 17.96
CA LEU A 267 -17.18 -45.06 17.83
C LEU A 267 -18.22 -44.08 17.25
N ARG A 268 -18.16 -42.80 17.63
CA ARG A 268 -19.00 -41.75 17.04
C ARG A 268 -18.73 -41.60 15.55
N SER A 269 -17.47 -41.51 15.13
CA SER A 269 -17.11 -41.41 13.71
C SER A 269 -17.49 -42.66 12.90
N GLU A 270 -17.33 -43.87 13.46
CA GLU A 270 -17.80 -45.11 12.84
C GLU A 270 -19.32 -45.08 12.61
N THR A 271 -20.08 -44.65 13.63
CA THR A 271 -21.55 -44.56 13.58
C THR A 271 -22.00 -43.48 12.61
N GLU A 272 -21.36 -42.32 12.61
CA GLU A 272 -21.58 -41.23 11.66
C GLU A 272 -21.39 -41.71 10.22
N HIS A 273 -20.30 -42.44 9.94
CA HIS A 273 -20.05 -42.96 8.61
C HIS A 273 -21.13 -43.95 8.15
N ALA A 274 -21.57 -44.84 9.05
CA ALA A 274 -22.63 -45.80 8.75
C ALA A 274 -23.99 -45.11 8.49
N ILE A 275 -24.33 -44.08 9.27
CA ILE A 275 -25.54 -43.27 9.06
C ILE A 275 -25.45 -42.52 7.72
N ALA A 276 -24.31 -41.91 7.40
CA ALA A 276 -24.12 -41.18 6.15
C ALA A 276 -24.22 -42.07 4.91
N GLN A 277 -23.72 -43.31 4.98
CA GLN A 277 -23.87 -44.29 3.90
C GLN A 277 -25.32 -44.73 3.71
N TRP A 278 -26.12 -44.78 4.78
CA TRP A 278 -27.52 -45.20 4.73
C TRP A 278 -28.47 -44.08 4.28
N HIS A 279 -28.27 -42.85 4.79
CA HIS A 279 -29.12 -41.69 4.55
C HIS A 279 -28.47 -40.72 3.55
N GLY A 280 -28.49 -41.08 2.26
CA GLY A 280 -27.73 -40.39 1.20
C GLY A 280 -28.22 -39.00 0.76
N ASP A 281 -29.22 -38.41 1.42
CA ASP A 281 -29.79 -37.10 1.01
C ASP A 281 -29.07 -35.87 1.63
N GLY A 282 -28.24 -36.08 2.67
CA GLY A 282 -27.45 -35.03 3.33
C GLY A 282 -28.26 -33.94 4.05
N THR A 283 -29.57 -34.11 4.22
CA THR A 283 -30.47 -33.09 4.81
C THR A 283 -30.23 -32.86 6.30
N VAL A 284 -29.81 -33.90 7.01
CA VAL A 284 -29.48 -33.86 8.44
C VAL A 284 -28.02 -34.31 8.62
N PRO A 285 -27.18 -33.56 9.37
CA PRO A 285 -25.78 -33.94 9.58
C PRO A 285 -25.67 -35.31 10.28
N ALA A 286 -25.04 -36.29 9.62
CA ALA A 286 -24.86 -37.64 10.17
C ALA A 286 -24.12 -37.65 11.52
N GLY A 287 -23.19 -36.71 11.73
CA GLY A 287 -22.50 -36.53 13.00
C GLY A 287 -23.45 -36.15 14.16
N ALA A 288 -24.47 -35.32 13.90
CA ALA A 288 -25.49 -34.97 14.90
C ALA A 288 -26.37 -36.20 15.23
N CYS A 289 -26.75 -36.98 14.23
CA CYS A 289 -27.49 -38.24 14.42
C CYS A 289 -26.68 -39.25 15.26
N ALA A 290 -25.39 -39.41 14.96
CA ALA A 290 -24.50 -40.31 15.69
C ALA A 290 -24.28 -39.84 17.13
N ALA A 291 -24.11 -38.54 17.36
CA ALA A 291 -23.97 -37.95 18.68
C ALA A 291 -25.22 -38.21 19.54
N TYR A 292 -26.41 -37.94 19.00
CA TYR A 292 -27.67 -38.26 19.67
C TYR A 292 -27.79 -39.76 19.96
N LEU A 293 -27.59 -40.62 18.96
CA LEU A 293 -27.77 -42.07 19.12
C LEU A 293 -26.89 -42.65 20.21
N LEU A 294 -25.60 -42.30 20.23
CA LEU A 294 -24.68 -42.77 21.26
C LEU A 294 -25.05 -42.24 22.65
N GLU A 295 -25.52 -41.01 22.74
CA GLU A 295 -25.96 -40.44 24.00
C GLU A 295 -27.22 -41.13 24.53
N GLU A 296 -28.20 -41.37 23.67
CA GLU A 296 -29.44 -42.08 24.01
C GLU A 296 -29.14 -43.51 24.51
N LEU A 297 -28.18 -44.20 23.88
CA LEU A 297 -27.79 -45.56 24.28
C LEU A 297 -27.05 -45.63 25.63
N THR A 298 -26.53 -44.50 26.11
CA THR A 298 -25.68 -44.41 27.31
C THR A 298 -26.31 -43.65 28.46
N THR A 299 -27.48 -43.04 28.26
CA THR A 299 -28.19 -42.23 29.25
C THR A 299 -29.47 -42.93 29.71
N ALA A 300 -29.92 -42.64 30.93
CA ALA A 300 -31.20 -43.11 31.46
C ALA A 300 -32.30 -42.03 31.27
N PRO A 301 -33.59 -42.41 31.16
CA PRO A 301 -34.14 -43.76 31.16
C PRO A 301 -33.89 -44.52 29.84
N GLU A 302 -34.00 -45.86 29.86
CA GLU A 302 -33.84 -46.65 28.64
C GLU A 302 -35.00 -46.41 27.64
N GLY A 303 -34.66 -46.42 26.35
CA GLY A 303 -35.60 -46.19 25.24
C GLY A 303 -35.50 -44.77 24.69
N PHE A 304 -35.99 -44.55 23.47
CA PHE A 304 -35.82 -43.30 22.75
C PHE A 304 -36.76 -42.21 23.25
N VAL A 305 -36.20 -41.03 23.52
CA VAL A 305 -36.97 -39.86 23.96
C VAL A 305 -37.99 -39.44 22.90
N LEU A 306 -39.18 -39.08 23.36
CA LEU A 306 -40.23 -38.44 22.58
C LEU A 306 -40.70 -37.19 23.31
N SER A 307 -40.69 -36.04 22.65
CA SER A 307 -41.19 -34.82 23.28
C SER A 307 -42.68 -34.93 23.60
N ALA A 308 -43.11 -34.41 24.75
CA ALA A 308 -44.52 -34.40 25.16
C ALA A 308 -45.43 -33.72 24.11
N ARG A 309 -44.90 -32.70 23.42
CA ARG A 309 -45.59 -32.03 22.31
C ARG A 309 -45.82 -32.97 21.13
N VAL A 310 -44.81 -33.70 20.67
CA VAL A 310 -44.97 -34.66 19.57
C VAL A 310 -45.87 -35.82 19.98
N ARG A 311 -45.76 -36.29 21.22
CA ARG A 311 -46.70 -37.30 21.74
C ARG A 311 -48.14 -36.82 21.69
N GLY A 312 -48.40 -35.59 22.15
CA GLY A 312 -49.73 -34.97 22.10
C GLY A 312 -50.24 -34.81 20.67
N LEU A 313 -49.38 -34.44 19.72
CA LEU A 313 -49.70 -34.36 18.29
C LEU A 313 -50.14 -35.71 17.74
N LEU A 314 -49.36 -36.77 17.98
CA LEU A 314 -49.67 -38.12 17.50
C LEU A 314 -50.97 -38.66 18.11
N ASP A 315 -51.22 -38.35 19.38
CA ASP A 315 -52.47 -38.77 20.05
C ASP A 315 -53.69 -38.06 19.49
N ALA A 316 -53.56 -36.77 19.19
CA ALA A 316 -54.63 -36.00 18.57
C ALA A 316 -54.87 -36.46 17.13
N PHE A 317 -53.79 -36.74 16.38
CA PHE A 317 -53.84 -37.31 15.03
C PHE A 317 -54.56 -38.66 15.04
N ARG A 318 -54.12 -39.63 15.85
CA ARG A 318 -54.71 -40.98 15.91
C ARG A 318 -56.19 -40.97 16.33
N ARG A 319 -56.62 -40.02 17.17
CA ARG A 319 -58.04 -39.85 17.52
C ARG A 319 -58.90 -39.28 16.39
N SER A 320 -58.29 -38.61 15.41
CA SER A 320 -58.98 -37.87 14.35
C SER A 320 -59.00 -38.59 13.00
N VAL A 321 -58.10 -39.55 12.80
CA VAL A 321 -57.95 -40.30 11.55
C VAL A 321 -58.95 -41.46 11.52
N PRO A 322 -59.63 -41.71 10.39
CA PRO A 322 -60.42 -42.92 10.21
C PRO A 322 -59.51 -44.16 10.37
N ALA A 323 -59.74 -44.93 11.44
CA ALA A 323 -58.87 -46.06 11.83
C ALA A 323 -58.62 -47.02 10.66
N ASP A 324 -59.66 -47.34 9.90
CA ASP A 324 -59.61 -48.34 8.82
C ASP A 324 -58.71 -47.92 7.64
N ALA A 325 -58.58 -46.63 7.32
CA ALA A 325 -57.81 -46.21 6.13
C ALA A 325 -56.30 -46.14 6.41
N TYR A 326 -55.91 -45.54 7.54
CA TYR A 326 -54.49 -45.33 7.84
C TYR A 326 -53.82 -46.56 8.45
N GLU A 327 -54.53 -47.32 9.29
CA GLU A 327 -53.98 -48.52 9.93
C GLU A 327 -53.88 -49.71 8.97
N GLU A 328 -54.66 -49.74 7.88
CA GLU A 328 -54.52 -50.73 6.80
C GLU A 328 -53.47 -50.33 5.76
N ASP A 329 -53.44 -49.06 5.34
CA ASP A 329 -52.56 -48.60 4.24
C ASP A 329 -51.07 -48.61 4.63
N LEU A 330 -50.72 -48.26 5.88
CA LEU A 330 -49.32 -48.13 6.29
C LEU A 330 -48.56 -49.47 6.37
N PRO A 331 -49.14 -50.57 6.92
CA PRO A 331 -48.51 -51.90 6.89
C PRO A 331 -48.51 -52.55 5.51
N ALA A 332 -49.41 -52.15 4.60
CA ALA A 332 -49.51 -52.70 3.24
C ALA A 332 -48.36 -52.26 2.30
N LEU A 333 -47.54 -51.28 2.71
CA LEU A 333 -46.39 -50.80 1.95
C LEU A 333 -45.10 -51.48 2.42
N ASP A 334 -44.38 -52.14 1.51
CA ASP A 334 -43.12 -52.83 1.82
C ASP A 334 -41.90 -51.88 1.86
N ASP A 335 -41.94 -50.76 1.11
CA ASP A 335 -40.82 -49.82 1.00
C ASP A 335 -40.87 -48.72 2.07
N LEU A 336 -39.76 -48.52 2.77
CA LEU A 336 -39.64 -47.50 3.82
C LEU A 336 -39.85 -46.09 3.27
N THR A 337 -39.39 -45.80 2.04
CA THR A 337 -39.57 -44.47 1.44
C THR A 337 -41.04 -44.18 1.16
N ALA A 338 -41.77 -45.17 0.62
CA ALA A 338 -43.21 -45.09 0.42
C ALA A 338 -43.97 -44.92 1.75
N ARG A 339 -43.64 -45.72 2.77
CA ARG A 339 -44.21 -45.58 4.12
C ARG A 339 -43.96 -44.20 4.72
N ARG A 340 -42.73 -43.69 4.61
CA ARG A 340 -42.36 -42.35 5.08
C ARG A 340 -43.17 -41.25 4.41
N ARG A 341 -43.27 -41.27 3.08
CA ARG A 341 -44.06 -40.29 2.32
C ARG A 341 -45.54 -40.33 2.69
N LEU A 342 -46.09 -41.53 2.94
CA LEU A 342 -47.47 -41.68 3.39
C LEU A 342 -47.65 -41.01 4.76
N VAL A 343 -46.84 -41.37 5.75
CA VAL A 343 -46.93 -40.80 7.11
C VAL A 343 -46.74 -39.28 7.08
N GLU A 344 -45.75 -38.77 6.35
CA GLU A 344 -45.51 -37.33 6.16
C GLU A 344 -46.72 -36.62 5.56
N ALA A 345 -47.34 -37.21 4.52
CA ALA A 345 -48.52 -36.63 3.87
C ALA A 345 -49.73 -36.56 4.82
N TRP A 346 -50.00 -37.65 5.56
CA TRP A 346 -51.13 -37.69 6.50
C TRP A 346 -50.93 -36.72 7.67
N LEU A 347 -49.75 -36.68 8.28
CA LEU A 347 -49.45 -35.76 9.37
C LEU A 347 -49.43 -34.29 8.90
N SER A 348 -48.93 -34.02 7.70
CA SER A 348 -48.95 -32.67 7.11
C SER A 348 -50.38 -32.20 6.80
N ALA A 349 -51.22 -33.08 6.25
CA ALA A 349 -52.63 -32.78 6.01
C ALA A 349 -53.40 -32.53 7.32
N TYR A 350 -53.12 -33.33 8.36
CA TYR A 350 -53.71 -33.17 9.67
C TYR A 350 -53.31 -31.84 10.34
N THR A 351 -52.02 -31.53 10.38
CA THR A 351 -51.50 -30.29 10.98
C THR A 351 -52.01 -29.05 10.24
N THR A 352 -52.07 -29.11 8.91
CA THR A 352 -52.65 -28.03 8.08
C THR A 352 -54.15 -27.84 8.35
N SER A 353 -54.93 -28.92 8.44
CA SER A 353 -56.38 -28.83 8.65
C SER A 353 -56.76 -28.38 10.07
N THR A 354 -55.94 -28.70 11.07
CA THR A 354 -56.16 -28.31 12.47
C THR A 354 -55.52 -26.98 12.85
N GLY A 355 -54.63 -26.43 12.01
CA GLY A 355 -53.86 -25.24 12.32
C GLY A 355 -52.86 -25.45 13.46
N ALA A 356 -52.40 -26.69 13.68
CA ALA A 356 -51.45 -27.02 14.73
C ALA A 356 -50.08 -26.38 14.45
N ASP A 357 -49.52 -25.69 15.45
CA ASP A 357 -48.18 -25.09 15.36
C ASP A 357 -47.08 -26.15 15.57
N VAL A 358 -46.66 -26.75 14.45
CA VAL A 358 -45.70 -27.86 14.38
C VAL A 358 -44.51 -27.42 13.55
N THR A 359 -43.30 -27.51 14.11
CA THR A 359 -42.08 -27.21 13.35
C THR A 359 -41.72 -28.39 12.45
N PRO A 360 -40.96 -28.18 11.36
CA PRO A 360 -40.50 -29.29 10.51
C PRO A 360 -39.77 -30.39 11.28
N GLY A 361 -39.03 -30.04 12.33
CA GLY A 361 -38.36 -31.01 13.20
C GLY A 361 -39.34 -31.88 14.00
N ASP A 362 -40.42 -31.29 14.52
CA ASP A 362 -41.43 -32.06 15.26
C ASP A 362 -42.19 -33.00 14.35
N LEU A 363 -42.47 -32.58 13.11
CA LEU A 363 -43.06 -33.42 12.09
C LEU A 363 -42.13 -34.60 11.77
N ALA A 364 -40.82 -34.35 11.59
CA ALA A 364 -39.85 -35.41 11.37
C ALA A 364 -39.80 -36.42 12.54
N GLU A 365 -39.83 -35.92 13.78
CA GLU A 365 -39.88 -36.76 14.98
C GLU A 365 -41.19 -37.56 15.06
N ALA A 366 -42.33 -36.97 14.71
CA ALA A 366 -43.63 -37.64 14.64
C ALA A 366 -43.66 -38.74 13.57
N VAL A 367 -43.07 -38.48 12.40
CA VAL A 367 -42.94 -39.45 11.30
C VAL A 367 -42.07 -40.63 11.73
N ALA A 368 -40.90 -40.36 12.32
CA ALA A 368 -40.05 -41.41 12.88
C ALA A 368 -40.71 -42.16 14.04
N ALA A 369 -41.68 -41.54 14.73
CA ALA A 369 -42.48 -42.21 15.74
C ALA A 369 -43.39 -43.28 15.14
N GLU A 370 -44.19 -42.92 14.13
CA GLU A 370 -45.10 -43.83 13.44
C GLU A 370 -44.39 -44.94 12.67
N LEU A 371 -43.20 -44.67 12.11
CA LEU A 371 -42.42 -45.66 11.36
C LEU A 371 -41.63 -46.64 12.23
N CYS A 372 -41.52 -46.37 13.53
CA CYS A 372 -40.77 -47.20 14.47
C CYS A 372 -41.60 -47.49 15.74
N PRO A 373 -42.76 -48.18 15.63
CA PRO A 373 -43.68 -48.40 16.75
C PRO A 373 -43.13 -49.41 17.79
N ASP A 374 -42.30 -50.36 17.36
CA ASP A 374 -41.79 -51.43 18.22
C ASP A 374 -40.59 -51.02 19.10
N LEU A 375 -40.06 -49.81 18.90
CA LEU A 375 -38.94 -49.32 19.69
C LEU A 375 -39.42 -48.79 21.05
N PRO A 376 -38.73 -49.13 22.15
CA PRO A 376 -39.07 -48.59 23.47
C PRO A 376 -38.88 -47.07 23.47
N ARG A 377 -39.84 -46.35 24.06
CA ARG A 377 -39.85 -44.89 24.13
C ARG A 377 -40.19 -44.41 25.52
N HIS A 378 -39.68 -43.24 25.86
CA HIS A 378 -40.10 -42.50 27.05
C HIS A 378 -40.49 -41.08 26.66
N VAL A 379 -41.48 -40.50 27.35
CA VAL A 379 -41.94 -39.14 27.08
C VAL A 379 -41.22 -38.17 28.03
N SER A 380 -40.73 -37.06 27.48
CA SER A 380 -40.15 -35.96 28.27
C SER A 380 -40.89 -34.65 28.00
N ASP A 381 -41.27 -33.96 29.06
CA ASP A 381 -41.90 -32.64 29.08
C ASP A 381 -40.92 -31.52 29.45
N ALA A 382 -39.62 -31.81 29.45
CA ALA A 382 -38.59 -30.83 29.79
C ALA A 382 -38.67 -29.58 28.89
N PRO A 383 -38.65 -28.37 29.47
CA PRO A 383 -38.70 -27.15 28.68
C PRO A 383 -37.41 -26.99 27.88
N LEU A 384 -37.52 -26.72 26.58
CA LEU A 384 -36.39 -26.47 25.68
C LEU A 384 -36.23 -24.99 25.31
N THR A 385 -37.24 -24.18 25.62
CA THR A 385 -37.31 -22.78 25.21
C THR A 385 -37.46 -21.88 26.43
N THR A 386 -36.71 -20.80 26.44
CA THR A 386 -36.84 -19.71 27.40
C THR A 386 -36.63 -18.36 26.72
N THR A 387 -37.14 -17.28 27.31
CA THR A 387 -36.82 -15.93 26.87
C THR A 387 -35.72 -15.36 27.76
N VAL A 388 -34.62 -14.93 27.14
CA VAL A 388 -33.55 -14.17 27.80
C VAL A 388 -33.91 -12.70 27.70
N GLU A 389 -33.99 -12.02 28.85
CA GLU A 389 -34.38 -10.60 28.93
C GLU A 389 -33.20 -9.72 29.34
N GLY A 390 -33.35 -8.41 29.14
CA GLY A 390 -32.40 -7.42 29.63
C GLY A 390 -31.15 -7.27 28.77
N LEU A 391 -31.15 -7.81 27.54
CA LEU A 391 -30.03 -7.72 26.61
C LEU A 391 -29.75 -6.26 26.22
N LEU A 392 -28.47 -5.96 26.03
CA LEU A 392 -27.94 -4.62 25.73
C LEU A 392 -27.49 -4.49 24.27
N GLY A 393 -27.18 -5.62 23.63
CA GLY A 393 -26.74 -5.70 22.25
C GLY A 393 -27.79 -5.31 21.22
N THR A 394 -27.31 -4.98 20.02
CA THR A 394 -28.15 -4.78 18.84
C THR A 394 -27.88 -5.90 17.85
N HIS A 395 -28.90 -6.69 17.53
CA HIS A 395 -28.81 -7.82 16.59
C HIS A 395 -30.21 -8.13 16.02
N PRO A 396 -30.35 -8.62 14.77
CA PRO A 396 -31.65 -8.97 14.18
C PRO A 396 -32.50 -9.95 15.00
N ARG A 397 -31.85 -10.80 15.82
CA ARG A 397 -32.52 -11.78 16.68
C ARG A 397 -32.94 -11.23 18.06
N ILE A 398 -32.59 -9.98 18.37
CA ILE A 398 -33.01 -9.31 19.60
C ILE A 398 -34.18 -8.38 19.27
N THR A 399 -35.31 -8.61 19.92
CA THR A 399 -36.50 -7.75 19.83
C THR A 399 -36.87 -7.27 21.22
N ASP A 400 -37.04 -5.97 21.42
CA ASP A 400 -37.38 -5.37 22.72
C ASP A 400 -36.46 -5.82 23.88
N ARG A 401 -35.14 -5.91 23.63
CA ARG A 401 -34.13 -6.38 24.60
C ARG A 401 -34.34 -7.83 25.06
N ARG A 402 -35.05 -8.62 24.25
CA ARG A 402 -35.36 -10.03 24.49
C ARG A 402 -34.84 -10.90 23.35
N LEU A 403 -34.43 -12.11 23.70
CA LEU A 403 -34.06 -13.16 22.76
C LEU A 403 -34.73 -14.46 23.18
N THR A 404 -35.46 -15.09 22.26
CA THR A 404 -35.99 -16.44 22.48
C THR A 404 -34.87 -17.44 22.25
N LEU A 405 -34.46 -18.11 23.32
CA LEU A 405 -33.43 -19.14 23.32
C LEU A 405 -34.12 -20.51 23.34
N ARG A 406 -33.93 -21.27 22.26
CA ARG A 406 -34.31 -22.68 22.18
C ARG A 406 -33.04 -23.53 22.17
N LEU A 407 -32.86 -24.41 23.15
CA LEU A 407 -31.56 -25.03 23.43
C LEU A 407 -31.02 -25.87 22.26
N ASP A 408 -31.85 -26.75 21.70
CA ASP A 408 -31.48 -27.63 20.59
C ASP A 408 -31.05 -26.84 19.33
N GLU A 409 -31.85 -25.83 18.99
CA GLU A 409 -31.58 -24.93 17.87
C GLU A 409 -30.32 -24.07 18.11
N PHE A 410 -30.16 -23.52 19.33
CA PHE A 410 -28.99 -22.74 19.71
C PHE A 410 -27.70 -23.54 19.59
N LEU A 411 -27.67 -24.77 20.11
CA LEU A 411 -26.50 -25.64 20.07
C LEU A 411 -26.15 -26.02 18.62
N ALA A 412 -27.13 -26.42 17.81
CA ALA A 412 -26.91 -26.80 16.43
C ALA A 412 -26.44 -25.62 15.56
N ARG A 413 -27.14 -24.47 15.63
CA ARG A 413 -26.81 -23.27 14.87
C ARG A 413 -25.42 -22.73 15.22
N THR A 414 -25.09 -22.65 16.51
CA THR A 414 -23.78 -22.12 16.94
C THR A 414 -22.64 -23.11 16.70
N GLN A 415 -22.92 -24.42 16.66
CA GLN A 415 -21.96 -25.42 16.21
C GLN A 415 -21.68 -25.28 14.70
N ASP A 416 -22.71 -25.22 13.85
CA ASP A 416 -22.52 -25.01 12.40
C ASP A 416 -21.76 -23.71 12.12
N PHE A 417 -22.08 -22.66 12.87
CA PHE A 417 -21.35 -21.39 12.82
C PHE A 417 -19.87 -21.57 13.14
N ARG A 418 -19.54 -22.27 14.23
CA ARG A 418 -18.16 -22.50 14.67
C ARG A 418 -17.38 -23.40 13.70
N GLU A 419 -18.02 -24.44 13.16
CA GLU A 419 -17.36 -25.50 12.40
C GLU A 419 -17.28 -25.21 10.89
N ARG A 420 -18.22 -24.44 10.34
CA ARG A 420 -18.30 -24.17 8.90
C ARG A 420 -18.19 -22.69 8.56
N ASP A 421 -19.08 -21.88 9.12
CA ASP A 421 -19.25 -20.47 8.75
C ASP A 421 -18.04 -19.61 9.15
N LEU A 422 -17.58 -19.71 10.40
CA LEU A 422 -16.44 -18.97 10.93
C LEU A 422 -15.12 -19.34 10.20
N PRO A 423 -14.76 -20.63 10.02
CA PRO A 423 -13.59 -21.00 9.22
C PRO A 423 -13.67 -20.52 7.77
N ALA A 424 -14.85 -20.59 7.13
CA ALA A 424 -15.06 -20.10 5.78
C ALA A 424 -14.88 -18.58 5.68
N PHE A 425 -15.42 -17.81 6.63
CA PHE A 425 -15.19 -16.37 6.71
C PHE A 425 -13.70 -16.03 6.92
N ARG A 426 -13.00 -16.75 7.80
CA ARG A 426 -11.55 -16.57 8.00
C ARG A 426 -10.75 -16.91 6.75
N ALA A 427 -11.14 -17.96 6.01
CA ALA A 427 -10.52 -18.30 4.73
C ALA A 427 -10.75 -17.19 3.68
N PHE A 428 -11.97 -16.63 3.62
CA PHE A 428 -12.28 -15.48 2.78
C PHE A 428 -11.41 -14.26 3.13
N GLN A 429 -11.25 -13.90 4.41
CA GLN A 429 -10.41 -12.77 4.83
C GLN A 429 -8.94 -12.95 4.45
N ARG A 430 -8.39 -14.16 4.61
CA ARG A 430 -7.03 -14.48 4.16
C ARG A 430 -6.91 -14.33 2.66
N ARG A 431 -7.83 -14.92 1.88
CA ARG A 431 -7.82 -14.83 0.42
C ARG A 431 -7.93 -13.39 -0.06
N ARG A 432 -8.80 -12.59 0.57
CA ARG A 432 -8.95 -11.15 0.31
C ARG A 432 -7.63 -10.40 0.47
N THR A 433 -6.93 -10.68 1.57
CA THR A 433 -5.64 -10.04 1.90
C THR A 433 -4.54 -10.46 0.92
N GLU A 434 -4.46 -11.74 0.59
CA GLU A 434 -3.52 -12.27 -0.41
C GLU A 434 -3.71 -11.62 -1.79
N LEU A 435 -4.95 -11.49 -2.24
CA LEU A 435 -5.27 -10.88 -3.54
C LEU A 435 -4.89 -9.40 -3.59
N VAL A 436 -5.20 -8.63 -2.54
CA VAL A 436 -4.80 -7.22 -2.45
C VAL A 436 -3.28 -7.08 -2.42
N ALA A 437 -2.59 -7.94 -1.68
CA ALA A 437 -1.12 -7.93 -1.62
C ALA A 437 -0.49 -8.29 -2.98
N ALA A 438 -1.00 -9.32 -3.65
CA ALA A 438 -0.55 -9.73 -4.98
C ALA A 438 -0.75 -8.62 -6.01
N GLU A 439 -1.91 -7.97 -6.01
CA GLU A 439 -2.20 -6.88 -6.93
C GLU A 439 -1.36 -5.62 -6.63
N ARG A 440 -1.14 -5.29 -5.35
CA ARG A 440 -0.21 -4.22 -4.93
C ARG A 440 1.20 -4.48 -5.48
N ALA A 441 1.69 -5.71 -5.34
CA ALA A 441 3.02 -6.10 -5.82
C ALA A 441 3.10 -6.06 -7.35
N ARG A 442 2.07 -6.55 -8.06
CA ARG A 442 1.98 -6.50 -9.52
C ARG A 442 2.02 -5.08 -10.05
N LEU A 443 1.33 -4.15 -9.40
CA LEU A 443 1.30 -2.73 -9.76
C LEU A 443 2.52 -1.95 -9.26
N ARG A 444 3.39 -2.55 -8.44
CA ARG A 444 4.56 -1.90 -7.83
C ARG A 444 4.19 -0.55 -7.19
N LEU A 445 3.06 -0.49 -6.48
CA LEU A 445 2.50 0.78 -6.00
C LEU A 445 3.47 1.61 -5.15
N ASP A 446 4.40 0.97 -4.45
CA ASP A 446 5.41 1.65 -3.62
C ASP A 446 6.47 2.43 -4.44
N ASP A 447 6.63 2.10 -5.73
CA ASP A 447 7.48 2.84 -6.68
C ASP A 447 6.81 4.11 -7.20
N HIS A 448 5.49 4.18 -7.12
CA HIS A 448 4.68 5.32 -7.55
C HIS A 448 4.45 6.36 -6.43
N ARG A 449 5.03 6.13 -5.25
CA ARG A 449 4.99 7.07 -4.14
C ARG A 449 6.12 8.10 -4.30
N PRO A 450 5.80 9.40 -4.40
CA PRO A 450 6.82 10.44 -4.42
C PRO A 450 7.69 10.38 -3.16
N ARG A 451 9.02 10.44 -3.31
CA ARG A 451 9.96 10.50 -2.19
C ARG A 451 10.87 11.70 -2.38
N VAL A 452 10.73 12.72 -1.54
CA VAL A 452 11.65 13.86 -1.56
C VAL A 452 12.96 13.43 -0.92
N MET A 453 14.07 13.54 -1.68
CA MET A 453 15.39 13.19 -1.15
C MET A 453 15.77 14.08 0.03
N ALA A 454 16.43 13.49 1.03
CA ALA A 454 16.95 14.21 2.18
C ALA A 454 17.95 15.33 1.82
N SER A 455 18.56 15.28 0.63
CA SER A 455 19.47 16.32 0.12
C SER A 455 18.78 17.45 -0.64
N PHE A 456 17.47 17.34 -0.93
CA PHE A 456 16.76 18.41 -1.63
C PHE A 456 16.59 19.61 -0.71
N VAL A 457 17.02 20.78 -1.18
CA VAL A 457 16.84 22.06 -0.51
C VAL A 457 15.92 22.91 -1.38
N ARG A 458 14.72 23.21 -0.86
CA ARG A 458 13.85 24.23 -1.46
C ARG A 458 14.57 25.57 -1.32
N ASN A 459 15.19 26.01 -2.41
CA ASN A 459 16.06 27.16 -2.44
C ASN A 459 15.35 28.38 -3.06
N ARG A 460 16.00 29.54 -3.07
CA ARG A 460 15.37 30.77 -3.57
C ARG A 460 15.00 30.68 -5.06
N LEU A 461 15.83 30.01 -5.86
CA LEU A 461 15.55 29.78 -7.28
C LEU A 461 14.30 28.92 -7.50
N VAL A 462 14.13 27.88 -6.69
CA VAL A 462 12.93 27.02 -6.72
C VAL A 462 11.69 27.86 -6.41
N ASP A 463 11.73 28.67 -5.35
CA ASP A 463 10.57 29.46 -4.91
C ASP A 463 10.21 30.60 -5.86
N GLU A 464 11.20 31.35 -6.35
CA GLU A 464 10.97 32.55 -7.15
C GLU A 464 10.83 32.29 -8.66
N VAL A 465 11.38 31.18 -9.16
CA VAL A 465 11.44 30.90 -10.60
C VAL A 465 10.76 29.57 -10.93
N TYR A 466 11.22 28.45 -10.37
CA TYR A 466 10.74 27.14 -10.84
C TYR A 466 9.31 26.79 -10.43
N LEU A 467 8.92 27.03 -9.17
CA LEU A 467 7.55 26.76 -8.70
C LEU A 467 6.49 27.61 -9.42
N PRO A 468 6.72 28.90 -9.71
CA PRO A 468 5.84 29.66 -10.59
C PRO A 468 5.65 29.05 -11.98
N LEU A 469 6.73 28.69 -12.67
CA LEU A 469 6.68 28.12 -14.03
C LEU A 469 5.94 26.78 -14.06
N VAL A 470 6.27 25.89 -13.13
CA VAL A 470 5.58 24.60 -12.98
C VAL A 470 4.12 24.82 -12.59
N GLY A 471 3.86 25.79 -11.70
CA GLY A 471 2.51 26.19 -11.29
C GLY A 471 1.64 26.64 -12.47
N ASP A 472 2.17 27.47 -13.37
CA ASP A 472 1.43 27.94 -14.55
C ASP A 472 1.02 26.80 -15.49
N SER A 473 1.91 25.84 -15.74
CA SER A 473 1.54 24.67 -16.56
C SER A 473 0.58 23.74 -15.81
N LEU A 474 0.83 23.44 -14.54
CA LEU A 474 -0.06 22.58 -13.75
C LEU A 474 -1.45 23.20 -13.56
N ALA A 475 -1.57 24.53 -13.52
CA ALA A 475 -2.86 25.22 -13.47
C ALA A 475 -3.72 24.89 -14.69
N LYS A 476 -3.11 24.80 -15.89
CA LYS A 476 -3.81 24.38 -17.11
C LYS A 476 -4.22 22.91 -17.06
N GLN A 477 -3.35 22.05 -16.50
CA GLN A 477 -3.51 20.60 -16.52
C GLN A 477 -4.46 20.07 -15.44
N LEU A 478 -4.26 20.49 -14.19
CA LEU A 478 -4.98 20.01 -13.01
C LEU A 478 -6.17 20.89 -12.64
N GLY A 479 -6.15 22.16 -13.06
CA GLY A 479 -7.05 23.19 -12.56
C GLY A 479 -6.59 23.79 -11.23
N THR A 480 -7.20 24.90 -10.85
CA THR A 480 -6.90 25.68 -9.65
C THR A 480 -8.13 25.80 -8.74
N THR A 481 -7.91 26.10 -7.46
CA THR A 481 -8.97 26.28 -6.46
C THR A 481 -8.93 27.67 -5.82
N GLY A 482 -10.11 28.20 -5.47
CA GLY A 482 -10.27 29.56 -4.94
C GLY A 482 -11.30 30.39 -5.73
N ARG A 483 -11.30 31.70 -5.50
CA ARG A 483 -12.31 32.65 -6.02
C ARG A 483 -12.32 32.76 -7.56
N ASP A 484 -11.20 32.47 -8.20
CA ASP A 484 -11.01 32.41 -9.66
C ASP A 484 -10.71 30.98 -10.16
N GLY A 485 -11.15 29.95 -9.42
CA GLY A 485 -10.84 28.55 -9.71
C GLY A 485 -11.29 28.12 -11.11
N ARG A 486 -10.39 27.47 -11.87
CA ARG A 486 -10.65 26.95 -13.22
C ARG A 486 -10.41 25.45 -13.24
N THR A 487 -11.25 24.71 -13.96
CA THR A 487 -10.99 23.28 -14.25
C THR A 487 -9.79 23.15 -15.18
N GLY A 488 -8.98 22.11 -15.01
CA GLY A 488 -7.89 21.81 -15.94
C GLY A 488 -8.46 21.51 -17.33
N THR A 489 -8.07 22.30 -18.33
CA THR A 489 -8.60 22.21 -19.70
C THR A 489 -7.56 21.72 -20.71
N GLY A 490 -6.32 21.43 -20.33
CA GLY A 490 -5.28 21.04 -21.29
C GLY A 490 -3.87 21.26 -20.78
N GLY A 491 -2.88 21.14 -21.66
CA GLY A 491 -1.48 21.38 -21.36
C GLY A 491 -0.68 20.11 -21.06
N LEU A 492 0.61 20.20 -21.35
CA LEU A 492 1.64 19.22 -21.06
C LEU A 492 2.90 20.02 -20.76
N LEU A 493 3.58 19.70 -19.67
CA LEU A 493 4.80 20.41 -19.28
C LEU A 493 6.00 19.75 -19.96
N LEU A 494 6.80 20.51 -20.70
CA LEU A 494 8.07 20.04 -21.25
C LEU A 494 9.23 20.83 -20.61
N LEU A 495 9.98 20.18 -19.73
CA LEU A 495 11.14 20.75 -19.04
C LEU A 495 12.44 20.35 -19.74
N LEU A 496 13.10 21.33 -20.35
CA LEU A 496 14.44 21.18 -20.92
C LEU A 496 15.45 21.83 -19.98
N SER A 497 16.55 21.15 -19.69
CA SER A 497 17.70 21.78 -19.03
C SER A 497 18.96 20.93 -19.22
N PRO A 498 20.16 21.48 -18.97
CA PRO A 498 21.36 20.66 -18.90
C PRO A 498 21.28 19.59 -17.79
N PRO A 499 22.10 18.53 -17.87
CA PRO A 499 22.16 17.50 -16.83
C PRO A 499 22.50 18.08 -15.45
N GLY A 500 21.87 17.53 -14.40
CA GLY A 500 22.21 17.87 -13.01
C GLY A 500 21.57 19.15 -12.45
N TYR A 501 20.54 19.70 -13.12
CA TYR A 501 19.77 20.86 -12.65
C TYR A 501 18.56 20.52 -11.76
N GLY A 502 18.34 19.23 -11.46
CA GLY A 502 17.32 18.80 -10.51
C GLY A 502 15.88 18.73 -11.04
N LYS A 503 15.66 18.58 -12.36
CA LYS A 503 14.33 18.45 -13.00
C LYS A 503 13.48 17.36 -12.34
N THR A 504 14.01 16.14 -12.28
CA THR A 504 13.34 14.97 -11.69
C THR A 504 13.01 15.21 -10.21
N THR A 505 13.95 15.76 -9.45
CA THR A 505 13.76 16.04 -8.02
C THR A 505 12.72 17.13 -7.78
N LEU A 506 12.67 18.16 -8.64
CA LEU A 506 11.63 19.19 -8.59
C LEU A 506 10.25 18.59 -8.85
N MET A 507 10.10 17.74 -9.86
CA MET A 507 8.82 17.11 -10.16
C MET A 507 8.37 16.12 -9.08
N GLU A 508 9.31 15.36 -8.51
CA GLU A 508 9.07 14.54 -7.33
C GLU A 508 8.59 15.36 -6.13
N TYR A 509 9.24 16.50 -5.88
CA TYR A 509 8.85 17.43 -4.83
C TYR A 509 7.43 17.96 -5.04
N VAL A 510 7.11 18.43 -6.25
CA VAL A 510 5.78 18.95 -6.58
C VAL A 510 4.71 17.86 -6.47
N ALA A 511 4.96 16.64 -6.95
CA ALA A 511 4.04 15.52 -6.81
C ALA A 511 3.78 15.16 -5.34
N HIS A 512 4.84 15.13 -4.53
CA HIS A 512 4.74 14.88 -3.10
C HIS A 512 3.89 15.94 -2.40
N ARG A 513 4.09 17.23 -2.73
CA ARG A 513 3.34 18.34 -2.13
C ARG A 513 1.87 18.33 -2.56
N LEU A 514 1.57 17.97 -3.80
CA LEU A 514 0.19 17.90 -4.28
C LEU A 514 -0.54 16.61 -3.87
N GLY A 515 0.17 15.60 -3.37
CA GLY A 515 -0.40 14.30 -3.03
C GLY A 515 -0.78 13.46 -4.26
N LEU A 516 -0.01 13.58 -5.33
CA LEU A 516 -0.24 12.85 -6.58
C LEU A 516 0.49 11.51 -6.58
N VAL A 517 -0.11 10.49 -7.19
CA VAL A 517 0.60 9.27 -7.62
C VAL A 517 1.61 9.68 -8.70
N LEU A 518 2.89 9.45 -8.46
CA LEU A 518 3.95 9.80 -9.40
C LEU A 518 4.38 8.57 -10.19
N VAL A 519 3.99 8.50 -11.45
CA VAL A 519 4.43 7.43 -12.36
C VAL A 519 5.63 7.92 -13.15
N LYS A 520 6.83 7.49 -12.73
CA LYS A 520 8.09 7.80 -13.41
C LYS A 520 8.38 6.78 -14.50
N VAL A 521 8.67 7.28 -15.68
CA VAL A 521 8.99 6.52 -16.87
C VAL A 521 10.37 6.92 -17.35
N SER A 522 11.24 5.94 -17.58
CA SER A 522 12.62 6.20 -18.02
C SER A 522 12.72 6.17 -19.55
N GLY A 523 13.12 7.30 -20.15
CA GLY A 523 13.38 7.41 -21.58
C GLY A 523 14.43 6.41 -22.09
N PRO A 524 15.60 6.27 -21.44
CA PRO A 524 16.61 5.28 -21.80
C PRO A 524 16.09 3.83 -21.77
N ALA A 525 15.21 3.51 -20.82
CA ALA A 525 14.61 2.19 -20.69
C ALA A 525 13.56 1.88 -21.79
N LEU A 526 12.85 2.91 -22.27
CA LEU A 526 11.99 2.81 -23.45
C LEU A 526 12.83 2.65 -24.72
N GLY A 527 13.83 3.51 -24.89
CA GLY A 527 14.68 3.59 -26.08
C GLY A 527 13.96 4.10 -27.33
N HIS A 528 14.71 4.20 -28.43
CA HIS A 528 14.21 4.75 -29.69
C HIS A 528 13.37 3.76 -30.52
N ALA A 529 13.36 2.47 -30.17
CA ALA A 529 12.63 1.45 -30.92
C ALA A 529 11.13 1.37 -30.55
N VAL A 530 10.72 1.92 -29.41
CA VAL A 530 9.33 1.91 -28.97
C VAL A 530 8.58 3.04 -29.66
N THR A 531 7.51 2.72 -30.39
CA THR A 531 6.67 3.70 -31.13
C THR A 531 5.18 3.64 -30.76
N SER A 532 4.83 2.72 -29.86
CA SER A 532 3.45 2.36 -29.48
C SER A 532 3.29 2.29 -27.96
N LEU A 533 2.05 2.39 -27.50
CA LEU A 533 1.67 2.22 -26.08
C LEU A 533 1.16 0.81 -25.77
N ASP A 534 1.31 -0.13 -26.70
CA ASP A 534 1.02 -1.55 -26.47
C ASP A 534 2.22 -2.29 -25.84
N PRO A 535 2.10 -2.84 -24.62
CA PRO A 535 3.15 -3.66 -24.01
C PRO A 535 3.57 -4.88 -24.85
N ALA A 536 2.69 -5.42 -25.70
CA ALA A 536 2.98 -6.57 -26.54
C ALA A 536 3.92 -6.25 -27.71
N GLU A 537 3.99 -4.98 -28.13
CA GLU A 537 4.87 -4.51 -29.21
C GLU A 537 6.25 -4.05 -28.69
N ALA A 538 6.49 -4.16 -27.39
CA ALA A 538 7.75 -3.73 -26.78
C ALA A 538 8.94 -4.60 -27.21
N PRO A 539 10.11 -4.00 -27.52
CA PRO A 539 11.28 -4.74 -28.01
C PRO A 539 11.95 -5.62 -26.94
N ASN A 540 11.75 -5.32 -25.66
CA ASN A 540 12.32 -6.06 -24.54
C ASN A 540 11.49 -5.86 -23.26
N ALA A 541 11.80 -6.66 -22.23
CA ALA A 541 11.08 -6.64 -20.96
C ALA A 541 11.15 -5.29 -20.22
N THR A 542 12.27 -4.56 -20.35
CA THR A 542 12.46 -3.27 -19.72
C THR A 542 11.55 -2.21 -20.33
N ALA A 543 11.56 -2.09 -21.67
CA ALA A 543 10.67 -1.20 -22.41
C ALA A 543 9.19 -1.55 -22.16
N ARG A 544 8.86 -2.85 -22.13
CA ARG A 544 7.52 -3.33 -21.80
C ARG A 544 7.05 -2.81 -20.44
N GLN A 545 7.91 -2.90 -19.42
CA GLN A 545 7.60 -2.42 -18.08
C GLN A 545 7.35 -0.91 -18.05
N GLU A 546 8.12 -0.11 -18.81
CA GLU A 546 7.88 1.33 -18.91
C GLU A 546 6.54 1.66 -19.60
N ILE A 547 6.15 0.90 -20.63
CA ILE A 547 4.84 1.02 -21.28
C ILE A 547 3.71 0.62 -20.32
N GLU A 548 3.88 -0.45 -19.54
CA GLU A 548 2.92 -0.87 -18.51
C GLU A 548 2.72 0.21 -17.44
N LYS A 549 3.78 0.93 -17.06
CA LYS A 549 3.67 2.11 -16.17
C LYS A 549 2.86 3.24 -16.80
N ILE A 550 3.12 3.57 -18.08
CA ILE A 550 2.32 4.60 -18.80
C ILE A 550 0.84 4.21 -18.78
N ASN A 551 0.51 2.96 -19.16
CA ASN A 551 -0.87 2.47 -19.16
C ASN A 551 -1.50 2.46 -17.76
N PHE A 552 -0.73 2.15 -16.71
CA PHE A 552 -1.19 2.29 -15.33
C PHE A 552 -1.52 3.75 -14.98
N ALA A 553 -0.67 4.72 -15.36
CA ALA A 553 -0.95 6.14 -15.11
C ALA A 553 -2.25 6.59 -15.78
N LEU A 554 -2.44 6.20 -17.05
CA LEU A 554 -3.66 6.51 -17.80
C LEU A 554 -4.90 5.90 -17.16
N ALA A 555 -4.80 4.66 -16.68
CA ALA A 555 -5.88 3.97 -15.97
C ALA A 555 -6.16 4.54 -14.57
N ALA A 556 -5.13 5.05 -13.87
CA ALA A 556 -5.29 5.75 -12.61
C ALA A 556 -6.03 7.09 -12.81
N GLY A 557 -5.70 7.83 -13.87
CA GLY A 557 -6.41 9.05 -14.26
C GLY A 557 -6.32 10.15 -13.19
N SER A 558 -7.33 10.28 -12.33
CA SER A 558 -7.33 11.28 -11.26
C SER A 558 -6.15 11.14 -10.27
N ASN A 559 -5.67 12.27 -9.76
CA ASN A 559 -4.57 12.41 -8.80
C ASN A 559 -3.28 11.71 -9.24
N THR A 560 -2.93 11.81 -10.52
CA THR A 560 -1.74 11.15 -11.09
C THR A 560 -0.88 12.15 -11.85
N LEU A 561 0.44 12.10 -11.65
CA LEU A 561 1.46 12.77 -12.46
C LEU A 561 2.25 11.72 -13.23
N LEU A 562 2.09 11.72 -14.56
CA LEU A 562 2.91 10.93 -15.45
C LEU A 562 4.18 11.71 -15.81
N HIS A 563 5.34 11.22 -15.38
CA HIS A 563 6.63 11.87 -15.59
C HIS A 563 7.49 11.02 -16.53
N LEU A 564 7.73 11.50 -17.75
CA LEU A 564 8.66 10.88 -18.69
C LEU A 564 10.00 11.62 -18.57
N ASP A 565 11.01 10.94 -18.05
CA ASP A 565 12.34 11.51 -17.84
C ASP A 565 13.28 11.12 -18.98
N ASP A 566 14.28 11.95 -19.23
CA ASP A 566 15.29 11.76 -20.28
C ASP A 566 14.69 11.45 -21.68
N ILE A 567 13.69 12.25 -22.09
CA ILE A 567 12.96 12.03 -23.35
C ILE A 567 13.84 12.07 -24.61
N GLN A 568 15.07 12.56 -24.53
CA GLN A 568 16.02 12.54 -25.63
C GLN A 568 16.37 11.12 -26.10
N HIS A 569 16.09 10.09 -25.30
CA HIS A 569 16.28 8.68 -25.65
C HIS A 569 15.00 7.99 -26.15
N CYS A 570 13.88 8.71 -26.24
CA CYS A 570 12.61 8.18 -26.76
C CYS A 570 12.51 8.35 -28.28
N SER A 571 11.63 7.58 -28.92
CA SER A 571 11.26 7.85 -30.32
C SER A 571 10.35 9.09 -30.43
N PRO A 572 10.51 9.90 -31.49
CA PRO A 572 9.56 10.95 -31.84
C PRO A 572 8.11 10.45 -31.96
N GLU A 573 7.92 9.26 -32.52
CA GLU A 573 6.62 8.64 -32.76
C GLU A 573 5.89 8.32 -31.45
N LEU A 574 6.62 7.84 -30.43
CA LEU A 574 6.06 7.62 -29.10
C LEU A 574 5.66 8.93 -28.43
N LEU A 575 6.52 9.95 -28.49
CA LEU A 575 6.23 11.26 -27.90
C LEU A 575 4.98 11.91 -28.52
N GLN A 576 4.76 11.71 -29.82
CA GLN A 576 3.56 12.20 -30.52
C GLN A 576 2.25 11.60 -29.98
N LYS A 577 2.27 10.40 -29.37
CA LYS A 577 1.06 9.79 -28.76
C LYS A 577 0.48 10.63 -27.62
N PHE A 578 1.26 11.52 -27.01
CA PHE A 578 0.83 12.38 -25.91
C PHE A 578 0.31 13.75 -26.36
N ILE A 579 0.43 14.11 -27.64
CA ILE A 579 -0.06 15.39 -28.19
C ILE A 579 -1.54 15.65 -27.83
N PRO A 580 -2.46 14.68 -27.92
CA PRO A 580 -3.86 14.89 -27.54
C PRO A 580 -4.08 15.36 -26.09
N LEU A 581 -3.11 15.14 -25.19
CA LEU A 581 -3.16 15.62 -23.81
C LEU A 581 -2.80 17.11 -23.69
N CYS A 582 -2.10 17.68 -24.67
CA CYS A 582 -1.85 19.12 -24.73
C CYS A 582 -3.14 19.91 -24.99
N ASP A 583 -4.07 19.31 -25.74
CA ASP A 583 -5.30 19.94 -26.19
C ASP A 583 -6.48 19.73 -25.22
N SER A 584 -7.61 20.39 -25.49
CA SER A 584 -8.80 20.35 -24.62
C SER A 584 -9.58 19.04 -24.63
N THR A 585 -9.31 18.18 -25.59
CA THR A 585 -9.92 16.85 -25.68
C THR A 585 -9.37 15.94 -24.58
N ARG A 586 -8.07 16.02 -24.26
CA ARG A 586 -7.35 15.17 -23.28
C ARG A 586 -7.74 13.69 -23.37
N ARG A 587 -7.82 13.16 -24.60
CA ARG A 587 -8.11 11.75 -24.89
C ARG A 587 -6.88 11.07 -25.47
N VAL A 588 -6.49 9.94 -24.88
CA VAL A 588 -5.31 9.19 -25.31
C VAL A 588 -5.62 7.71 -25.35
N GLU A 589 -5.09 7.02 -26.35
CA GLU A 589 -5.19 5.57 -26.48
C GLU A 589 -4.11 4.90 -25.62
N GLY A 590 -4.47 3.78 -24.99
CA GLY A 590 -3.52 2.89 -24.32
C GLY A 590 -4.04 1.46 -24.32
N VAL A 591 -3.32 0.56 -23.68
CA VAL A 591 -3.68 -0.87 -23.64
C VAL A 591 -3.85 -1.32 -22.20
N ARG A 592 -4.90 -2.09 -21.94
CA ARG A 592 -5.18 -2.66 -20.63
C ARG A 592 -5.59 -4.11 -20.74
N GLN A 593 -4.85 -4.99 -20.07
CA GLN A 593 -5.08 -6.44 -20.11
C GLN A 593 -5.14 -7.01 -21.55
N GLY A 594 -4.35 -6.44 -22.47
CA GLY A 594 -4.32 -6.83 -23.88
C GLY A 594 -5.42 -6.20 -24.76
N GLU A 595 -6.32 -5.39 -24.19
CA GLU A 595 -7.37 -4.70 -24.95
C GLU A 595 -7.05 -3.20 -25.10
N PRO A 596 -7.20 -2.63 -26.31
CA PRO A 596 -7.14 -1.18 -26.52
C PRO A 596 -8.22 -0.44 -25.73
N ARG A 597 -7.85 0.69 -25.13
CA ARG A 597 -8.73 1.54 -24.33
C ARG A 597 -8.42 3.01 -24.62
N THR A 598 -9.46 3.78 -24.92
CA THR A 598 -9.40 5.25 -24.93
C THR A 598 -9.61 5.78 -23.50
N TYR A 599 -8.66 6.56 -22.99
CA TYR A 599 -8.76 7.22 -21.70
C TYR A 599 -9.18 8.68 -21.87
N ASP A 600 -10.34 9.07 -21.34
CA ASP A 600 -10.78 10.47 -21.25
C ASP A 600 -10.29 11.08 -19.92
N LEU A 601 -9.34 12.01 -20.02
CA LEU A 601 -8.66 12.66 -18.88
C LEU A 601 -9.06 14.13 -18.72
N ARG A 602 -10.06 14.58 -19.47
CA ARG A 602 -10.56 15.96 -19.39
C ARG A 602 -11.22 16.22 -18.03
N GLY A 603 -10.87 17.36 -17.41
CA GLY A 603 -11.36 17.74 -16.08
C GLY A 603 -10.82 16.88 -14.93
N LYS A 604 -10.02 15.86 -15.23
CA LYS A 604 -9.37 15.04 -14.21
C LYS A 604 -8.08 15.69 -13.73
N ARG A 605 -7.71 15.37 -12.49
CA ARG A 605 -6.42 15.76 -11.91
C ARG A 605 -5.29 14.87 -12.41
N PHE A 606 -5.06 14.88 -13.71
CA PHE A 606 -4.00 14.14 -14.39
C PHE A 606 -3.03 15.14 -15.03
N ALA A 607 -1.75 15.07 -14.67
CA ALA A 607 -0.71 15.89 -15.28
C ALA A 607 0.33 15.03 -16.01
N VAL A 608 0.92 15.60 -17.04
CA VAL A 608 2.05 15.04 -17.77
C VAL A 608 3.21 16.03 -17.72
N CYS A 609 4.38 15.52 -17.34
CA CYS A 609 5.63 16.25 -17.41
C CYS A 609 6.65 15.41 -18.17
N MET A 610 7.10 15.92 -19.30
CA MET A 610 8.25 15.40 -20.03
C MET A 610 9.49 16.21 -19.62
N ALA A 611 10.57 15.53 -19.25
CA ALA A 611 11.85 16.15 -18.96
C ALA A 611 12.92 15.59 -19.89
N GLY A 612 13.80 16.46 -20.37
CA GLY A 612 14.89 16.06 -21.24
C GLY A 612 16.05 17.03 -21.21
N ASN A 613 17.10 16.62 -21.91
CA ASN A 613 18.26 17.46 -22.17
C ASN A 613 18.17 17.98 -23.60
N PRO A 614 18.48 19.26 -23.85
CA PRO A 614 18.48 19.83 -25.21
C PRO A 614 19.57 19.20 -26.11
N TYR A 615 20.54 18.53 -25.51
CA TYR A 615 21.67 17.89 -26.19
C TYR A 615 21.84 16.45 -25.68
N THR A 616 22.29 15.55 -26.54
CA THR A 616 22.59 14.15 -26.23
C THR A 616 23.97 14.00 -25.58
N GLU A 617 24.32 12.80 -25.11
CA GLU A 617 25.63 12.49 -24.53
C GLU A 617 26.79 12.68 -25.53
N SER A 618 26.53 12.54 -26.82
CA SER A 618 27.49 12.81 -27.90
C SER A 618 27.65 14.31 -28.21
N GLY A 619 26.83 15.18 -27.63
CA GLY A 619 26.80 16.62 -27.91
C GLY A 619 25.91 17.01 -29.08
N GLU A 620 25.19 16.07 -29.68
CA GLU A 620 24.24 16.35 -30.77
C GLU A 620 22.95 16.99 -30.22
N ALA A 621 22.34 17.89 -30.99
CA ALA A 621 21.10 18.54 -30.60
C ALA A 621 19.90 17.57 -30.67
N PHE A 622 19.23 17.35 -29.54
CA PHE A 622 17.97 16.61 -29.52
C PHE A 622 16.84 17.48 -30.07
N ARG A 623 16.22 17.06 -31.16
CA ARG A 623 15.07 17.76 -31.75
C ARG A 623 13.77 17.21 -31.19
N VAL A 624 13.12 18.01 -30.35
CA VAL A 624 11.73 17.78 -29.92
C VAL A 624 10.84 17.86 -31.16
N PRO A 625 9.88 16.93 -31.36
CA PRO A 625 8.95 17.01 -32.49
C PRO A 625 8.20 18.34 -32.54
N ASP A 626 8.21 19.02 -33.69
CA ASP A 626 7.62 20.36 -33.85
C ASP A 626 6.16 20.44 -33.39
N MET A 627 5.36 19.41 -33.69
CA MET A 627 3.96 19.36 -33.27
C MET A 627 3.79 19.32 -31.75
N LEU A 628 4.73 18.69 -31.03
CA LEU A 628 4.73 18.64 -29.58
C LEU A 628 5.24 19.97 -29.00
N ALA A 629 6.36 20.49 -29.53
CA ALA A 629 6.94 21.75 -29.08
C ALA A 629 5.98 22.94 -29.21
N ASN A 630 5.17 22.98 -30.28
CA ASN A 630 4.20 24.05 -30.52
C ASN A 630 2.94 23.99 -29.63
N ARG A 631 2.66 22.85 -28.99
CA ARG A 631 1.44 22.64 -28.18
C ARG A 631 1.73 22.46 -26.69
N ALA A 632 2.90 21.97 -26.34
CA ALA A 632 3.34 21.81 -24.95
C ALA A 632 3.76 23.17 -24.35
N ASP A 633 3.68 23.27 -23.02
CA ASP A 633 4.31 24.34 -22.26
C ASP A 633 5.81 24.04 -22.14
N VAL A 634 6.59 24.51 -23.12
CA VAL A 634 8.04 24.28 -23.17
C VAL A 634 8.78 25.30 -22.31
N TRP A 635 9.56 24.81 -21.36
CA TRP A 635 10.43 25.64 -20.51
C TRP A 635 11.86 25.11 -20.54
N ASN A 636 12.78 25.96 -21.01
CA ASN A 636 14.21 25.71 -20.85
C ASN A 636 14.70 26.37 -19.55
N LEU A 637 15.01 25.58 -18.53
CA LEU A 637 15.44 26.11 -17.24
C LEU A 637 16.78 26.86 -17.31
N GLY A 638 17.57 26.69 -18.39
CA GLY A 638 18.79 27.48 -18.62
C GLY A 638 18.49 28.90 -19.12
N ASP A 639 17.57 29.04 -20.08
CA ASP A 639 17.27 30.32 -20.71
C ASP A 639 16.42 31.24 -19.81
N VAL A 640 15.60 30.66 -18.94
CA VAL A 640 14.73 31.41 -18.02
C VAL A 640 15.52 32.09 -16.89
N LEU A 641 16.85 31.93 -16.86
CA LEU A 641 17.73 32.52 -15.85
C LEU A 641 18.22 33.93 -16.22
N THR A 642 17.91 34.45 -17.42
CA THR A 642 18.30 35.82 -17.81
C THR A 642 17.68 36.85 -16.85
N GLY A 643 18.52 37.67 -16.22
CA GLY A 643 18.12 38.62 -15.18
C GLY A 643 17.92 38.02 -13.78
N LYS A 644 18.25 36.73 -13.61
CA LYS A 644 18.20 35.96 -12.35
C LYS A 644 19.53 35.26 -12.04
N GLU A 645 20.63 35.72 -12.63
CA GLU A 645 21.96 35.10 -12.54
C GLU A 645 22.46 35.03 -11.10
N GLU A 646 22.19 36.05 -10.28
CA GLU A 646 22.55 36.04 -8.86
C GLU A 646 21.80 34.96 -8.07
N VAL A 647 20.49 34.81 -8.32
CA VAL A 647 19.65 33.78 -7.66
C VAL A 647 20.07 32.38 -8.12
N PHE A 648 20.43 32.25 -9.40
CA PHE A 648 21.01 31.02 -9.93
C PHE A 648 22.39 30.71 -9.31
N GLY A 649 23.28 31.69 -9.16
CA GLY A 649 24.54 31.47 -8.47
C GLY A 649 24.36 31.13 -6.98
N LEU A 650 23.37 31.73 -6.33
CA LEU A 650 23.03 31.42 -4.94
C LEU A 650 22.54 29.98 -4.77
N SER A 651 21.76 29.45 -5.72
CA SER A 651 21.22 28.09 -5.63
C SER A 651 22.33 27.03 -5.56
N PHE A 652 23.49 27.25 -6.18
CA PHE A 652 24.65 26.34 -6.07
C PHE A 652 25.20 26.28 -4.64
N VAL A 653 25.17 27.40 -3.93
CA VAL A 653 25.59 27.47 -2.53
C VAL A 653 24.54 26.84 -1.62
N GLU A 654 23.26 27.18 -1.83
CA GLU A 654 22.14 26.64 -1.04
C GLU A 654 22.06 25.10 -1.14
N ASN A 655 22.28 24.52 -2.33
CA ASN A 655 22.33 23.07 -2.52
C ASN A 655 23.58 22.41 -1.91
N ALA A 656 24.69 23.15 -1.80
CA ALA A 656 25.95 22.65 -1.26
C ALA A 656 26.02 22.69 0.28
N LEU A 657 25.09 23.38 0.96
CA LEU A 657 25.09 23.48 2.42
C LEU A 657 25.12 22.11 3.10
N THR A 658 24.27 21.18 2.66
CA THR A 658 24.18 19.83 3.24
C THR A 658 25.36 18.94 2.90
N ALA A 659 26.20 19.33 1.94
CA ALA A 659 27.37 18.57 1.51
C ALA A 659 28.62 18.86 2.35
N ASN A 660 28.64 19.95 3.13
CA ASN A 660 29.78 20.30 4.00
C ASN A 660 29.36 20.26 5.49
N PRO A 661 30.04 19.50 6.36
CA PRO A 661 29.67 19.39 7.78
C PRO A 661 29.59 20.71 8.55
N VAL A 662 30.39 21.72 8.16
CA VAL A 662 30.39 23.05 8.77
C VAL A 662 29.16 23.85 8.36
N LEU A 663 28.69 23.67 7.12
CA LEU A 663 27.56 24.40 6.57
C LEU A 663 26.21 23.68 6.73
N ALA A 664 26.21 22.36 6.93
CA ALA A 664 25.00 21.54 7.04
C ALA A 664 23.99 22.06 8.08
N PRO A 665 24.40 22.59 9.26
CA PRO A 665 23.46 23.20 10.20
C PRO A 665 22.69 24.41 9.62
N LEU A 666 23.27 25.13 8.66
CA LEU A 666 22.65 26.32 8.05
C LEU A 666 21.42 25.97 7.20
N ALA A 667 21.37 24.76 6.61
CA ALA A 667 20.24 24.32 5.79
C ALA A 667 18.92 24.25 6.59
N GLY A 668 19.02 24.07 7.91
CA GLY A 668 17.90 24.07 8.85
C GLY A 668 17.75 25.39 9.63
N ARG A 669 18.45 26.48 9.29
CA ARG A 669 18.33 27.81 9.93
C ARG A 669 17.53 28.78 9.06
N ASP A 670 17.31 30.01 9.54
CA ASP A 670 16.61 31.05 8.78
C ASP A 670 17.36 31.38 7.48
N ARG A 671 16.65 31.56 6.37
CA ARG A 671 17.26 31.88 5.07
C ARG A 671 17.87 33.28 5.05
N ALA A 672 17.33 34.21 5.85
CA ALA A 672 17.88 35.55 5.98
C ALA A 672 19.32 35.53 6.53
N ASP A 673 19.61 34.62 7.46
CA ASP A 673 20.95 34.44 8.02
C ASP A 673 21.97 34.02 6.95
N LEU A 674 21.60 33.11 6.05
CA LEU A 674 22.50 32.70 4.96
C LEU A 674 22.87 33.88 4.07
N GLY A 675 21.89 34.71 3.69
CA GLY A 675 22.14 35.91 2.88
C GLY A 675 23.11 36.87 3.58
N LEU A 676 22.98 37.05 4.89
CA LEU A 676 23.89 37.89 5.68
C LEU A 676 25.29 37.26 5.81
N LEU A 677 25.38 35.96 6.06
CA LEU A 677 26.65 35.22 6.14
C LEU A 677 27.44 35.28 4.83
N LEU A 678 26.75 35.22 3.68
CA LEU A 678 27.39 35.35 2.37
C LEU A 678 27.97 36.74 2.15
N ARG A 679 27.22 37.80 2.50
CA ARG A 679 27.72 39.17 2.43
C ARG A 679 28.92 39.41 3.35
N LEU A 680 28.89 38.83 4.57
CA LEU A 680 30.04 38.86 5.48
C LEU A 680 31.25 38.10 4.90
N ALA A 681 31.03 36.96 4.24
CA ALA A 681 32.09 36.20 3.60
C ALA A 681 32.72 36.96 2.42
N GLU A 682 31.92 37.70 1.65
CA GLU A 682 32.35 38.55 0.53
C GLU A 682 33.01 39.87 0.97
N GLY A 683 32.97 40.19 2.26
CA GLY A 683 33.59 41.40 2.82
C GLY A 683 32.76 42.67 2.65
N ASP A 684 31.43 42.55 2.55
CA ASP A 684 30.53 43.70 2.46
C ASP A 684 30.59 44.57 3.73
N PRO A 685 31.01 45.84 3.63
CA PRO A 685 31.19 46.73 4.78
C PRO A 685 29.86 47.09 5.49
N THR A 686 28.72 46.85 4.86
CA THR A 686 27.40 47.12 5.42
C THR A 686 26.77 45.92 6.13
N ALA A 687 27.36 44.73 5.99
CA ALA A 687 26.95 43.52 6.67
C ALA A 687 27.47 43.51 8.12
N ARG A 688 26.59 43.22 9.09
CA ARG A 688 26.95 43.16 10.51
C ARG A 688 26.48 41.85 11.14
N ALA A 689 27.37 41.15 11.83
CA ALA A 689 27.10 39.84 12.42
C ALA A 689 26.07 39.86 13.56
N ASP A 690 25.87 41.01 14.20
CA ASP A 690 24.87 41.23 15.26
C ASP A 690 23.42 41.14 14.78
N ARG A 691 23.19 41.15 13.45
CA ARG A 691 21.87 40.98 12.82
C ARG A 691 21.51 39.53 12.50
N LEU A 692 22.39 38.57 12.78
CA LEU A 692 22.08 37.15 12.63
C LEU A 692 21.05 36.75 13.68
N SER A 693 20.00 36.06 13.24
CA SER A 693 18.95 35.54 14.13
C SER A 693 19.48 34.42 15.03
N HIS A 694 20.43 33.62 14.53
CA HIS A 694 21.17 32.66 15.33
C HIS A 694 22.45 33.28 15.92
N ALA A 695 22.65 33.13 17.22
CA ALA A 695 23.88 33.53 17.88
C ALA A 695 24.99 32.49 17.62
N TYR A 696 26.06 32.91 16.96
CA TYR A 696 27.24 32.08 16.71
C TYR A 696 28.33 32.38 17.74
N ALA A 697 29.02 31.34 18.22
CA ALA A 697 30.30 31.54 18.89
C ALA A 697 31.32 32.13 17.87
N PRO A 698 32.22 33.04 18.26
CA PRO A 698 33.16 33.66 17.33
C PRO A 698 33.95 32.66 16.47
N THR A 699 34.43 31.58 17.10
CA THR A 699 35.18 30.50 16.41
C THR A 699 34.32 29.67 15.46
N GLU A 700 33.02 29.51 15.73
CA GLU A 700 32.08 28.86 14.82
C GLU A 700 31.83 29.76 13.60
N LEU A 701 31.58 31.05 13.85
CA LEU A 701 31.34 32.03 12.79
C LEU A 701 32.53 32.14 11.84
N ASP A 702 33.75 32.24 12.36
CA ASP A 702 34.97 32.32 11.55
C ASP A 702 35.13 31.09 10.64
N ARG A 703 34.85 29.90 11.16
CA ARG A 703 34.89 28.66 10.37
C ARG A 703 33.83 28.64 9.27
N VAL A 704 32.61 29.07 9.58
CA VAL A 704 31.53 29.19 8.58
C VAL A 704 31.92 30.16 7.48
N LEU A 705 32.38 31.36 7.84
CA LEU A 705 32.78 32.39 6.89
C LEU A 705 33.96 31.94 6.02
N ALA A 706 34.96 31.25 6.59
CA ALA A 706 36.08 30.71 5.83
C ALA A 706 35.61 29.69 4.77
N VAL A 707 34.77 28.73 5.16
CA VAL A 707 34.23 27.73 4.22
C VAL A 707 33.37 28.40 3.15
N LEU A 708 32.53 29.38 3.50
CA LEU A 708 31.72 30.13 2.52
C LEU A 708 32.59 30.87 1.50
N ARG A 709 33.70 31.52 1.92
CA ARG A 709 34.65 32.16 0.99
C ARG A 709 35.23 31.18 -0.02
N HIS A 710 35.66 30.02 0.45
CA HIS A 710 36.18 28.96 -0.42
C HIS A 710 35.09 28.43 -1.36
N LEU A 711 33.88 28.21 -0.83
CA LEU A 711 32.74 27.73 -1.61
C LEU A 711 32.33 28.72 -2.71
N LEU A 712 32.32 30.02 -2.43
CA LEU A 712 32.04 31.07 -3.42
C LEU A 712 33.11 31.13 -4.51
N THR A 713 34.37 30.87 -4.15
CA THR A 713 35.46 30.78 -5.13
C THR A 713 35.33 29.55 -6.02
N ALA A 714 35.06 28.37 -5.44
CA ALA A 714 34.78 27.16 -6.21
C ALA A 714 33.55 27.32 -7.12
N ARG A 715 32.49 27.97 -6.62
CA ARG A 715 31.26 28.27 -7.38
C ARG A 715 31.56 29.03 -8.66
N ARG A 716 32.44 30.05 -8.61
CA ARG A 716 32.80 30.83 -9.82
C ARG A 716 33.33 29.92 -10.92
N THR A 717 34.22 28.99 -10.59
CA THR A 717 34.74 28.01 -11.55
C THR A 717 33.63 27.09 -12.05
N VAL A 718 32.80 26.54 -11.16
CA VAL A 718 31.71 25.63 -11.55
C VAL A 718 30.72 26.32 -12.49
N LEU A 719 30.35 27.57 -12.23
CA LEU A 719 29.48 28.37 -13.11
C LEU A 719 30.15 28.72 -14.44
N ALA A 720 31.46 28.99 -14.46
CA ALA A 720 32.19 29.22 -15.71
C ALA A 720 32.24 27.95 -16.58
N VAL A 721 32.50 26.78 -15.97
CA VAL A 721 32.43 25.48 -16.63
C VAL A 721 31.02 25.22 -17.16
N ASN A 722 30.00 25.52 -16.36
CA ASN A 722 28.61 25.38 -16.77
C ASN A 722 28.28 26.21 -18.02
N ALA A 723 28.62 27.50 -18.01
CA ALA A 723 28.38 28.40 -19.14
C ALA A 723 29.14 27.94 -20.38
N ALA A 724 30.40 27.50 -20.24
CA ALA A 724 31.19 26.99 -21.34
C ALA A 724 30.62 25.69 -21.94
N TYR A 725 30.09 24.80 -21.11
CA TYR A 725 29.42 23.58 -21.56
C TYR A 725 28.16 23.91 -22.38
N ILE A 726 27.30 24.79 -21.86
CA ILE A 726 26.07 25.20 -22.55
C ILE A 726 26.40 25.89 -23.88
N ALA A 727 27.38 26.80 -23.89
CA ALA A 727 27.81 27.50 -25.11
C ALA A 727 28.39 26.52 -26.15
N SER A 728 29.23 25.58 -25.71
CA SER A 728 29.79 24.53 -26.55
C SER A 728 28.70 23.62 -27.13
N ALA A 729 27.68 23.27 -26.34
CA ALA A 729 26.60 22.40 -26.80
C ALA A 729 25.64 23.11 -27.77
N ALA A 730 25.43 24.42 -27.61
CA ALA A 730 24.58 25.23 -28.49
C ALA A 730 25.21 25.57 -29.85
N GLN A 731 26.52 25.36 -30.00
CA GLN A 731 27.25 25.68 -31.23
C GLN A 731 27.19 24.51 -32.23
N ALA A 732 26.75 24.80 -33.45
CA ALA A 732 26.79 23.84 -34.55
C ALA A 732 28.24 23.44 -34.89
N ASP A 733 28.47 22.17 -35.21
CA ASP A 733 29.81 21.63 -35.43
C ASP A 733 30.57 22.35 -36.54
N GLU A 734 29.89 22.75 -37.62
CA GLU A 734 30.47 23.48 -38.74
C GLU A 734 30.95 24.89 -38.36
N ALA A 735 30.39 25.47 -37.30
CA ALA A 735 30.72 26.80 -36.81
C ALA A 735 31.71 26.77 -35.64
N ARG A 736 32.18 25.60 -35.19
CA ARG A 736 33.11 25.47 -34.05
C ARG A 736 34.52 25.96 -34.39
N THR A 737 35.05 26.83 -33.53
CA THR A 737 36.43 27.34 -33.62
C THR A 737 37.40 26.61 -32.67
N GLU A 738 36.87 25.75 -31.81
CA GLU A 738 37.61 24.96 -30.82
C GLU A 738 36.92 23.61 -30.59
N PRO A 739 37.64 22.58 -30.11
CA PRO A 739 37.05 21.29 -29.78
C PRO A 739 35.87 21.39 -28.80
N PRO A 740 34.91 20.44 -28.82
CA PRO A 740 33.77 20.45 -27.91
C PRO A 740 34.21 20.38 -26.44
N PHE A 741 33.71 21.32 -25.65
CA PHE A 741 33.83 21.32 -24.20
C PHE A 741 32.70 20.49 -23.58
N GLN A 742 33.08 19.50 -22.77
CA GLN A 742 32.23 18.41 -22.27
C GLN A 742 32.22 18.31 -20.73
N LEU A 743 33.13 19.01 -20.03
CA LEU A 743 33.12 19.06 -18.55
C LEU A 743 31.86 19.78 -18.05
N GLN A 744 31.24 19.25 -16.99
CA GLN A 744 29.96 19.76 -16.50
C GLN A 744 30.11 20.62 -15.25
N GLY A 745 29.37 21.72 -15.21
CA GLY A 745 29.21 22.58 -14.03
C GLY A 745 27.82 22.41 -13.43
N SER A 746 27.56 21.32 -12.71
CA SER A 746 26.24 21.03 -12.12
C SER A 746 26.24 21.15 -10.60
N TYR A 747 25.04 21.12 -9.98
CA TYR A 747 24.92 21.02 -8.52
C TYR A 747 25.66 19.80 -7.96
N ARG A 748 25.74 18.70 -8.73
CA ARG A 748 26.47 17.49 -8.32
C ARG A 748 27.97 17.74 -8.25
N ASN A 749 28.55 18.47 -9.21
CA ASN A 749 29.98 18.83 -9.19
C ASN A 749 30.25 19.76 -8.00
N MET A 750 29.39 20.75 -7.78
CA MET A 750 29.49 21.66 -6.63
C MET A 750 29.47 20.92 -5.30
N ASN A 751 28.57 19.96 -5.12
CA ASN A 751 28.47 19.18 -3.88
C ASN A 751 29.71 18.31 -3.65
N LYS A 752 30.26 17.67 -4.69
CA LYS A 752 31.51 16.90 -4.60
C LYS A 752 32.70 17.76 -4.19
N ILE A 753 32.79 18.98 -4.74
CA ILE A 753 33.83 19.94 -4.36
C ILE A 753 33.62 20.41 -2.92
N ALA A 754 32.39 20.78 -2.54
CA ALA A 754 32.06 21.27 -1.20
C ALA A 754 32.39 20.28 -0.08
N GLN A 755 32.25 18.96 -0.32
CA GLN A 755 32.62 17.90 0.63
C GLN A 755 34.11 17.92 1.00
N ARG A 756 34.97 18.40 0.09
CA ARG A 756 36.42 18.42 0.28
C ARG A 756 36.92 19.75 0.87
N ILE A 757 36.11 20.79 0.93
CA ILE A 757 36.49 22.11 1.45
C ILE A 757 36.61 22.08 2.99
N GLN A 758 37.74 22.55 3.50
CA GLN A 758 37.98 22.72 4.94
C GLN A 758 38.20 24.19 5.30
N PRO A 759 37.84 24.64 6.52
CA PRO A 759 37.99 26.05 6.92
C PRO A 759 39.43 26.59 6.92
N VAL A 760 40.41 25.70 7.05
CA VAL A 760 41.84 26.06 7.20
C VAL A 760 42.57 26.15 5.87
N MET A 761 41.89 25.88 4.75
CA MET A 761 42.52 25.83 3.43
C MET A 761 43.03 27.20 3.00
N ASN A 762 44.17 27.22 2.32
CA ASN A 762 44.60 28.38 1.56
C ASN A 762 44.08 28.35 0.12
N GLU A 763 44.37 29.41 -0.65
CA GLU A 763 43.91 29.51 -2.05
C GLU A 763 44.47 28.41 -2.96
N ALA A 764 45.72 27.99 -2.75
CA ALA A 764 46.36 26.94 -3.55
C ALA A 764 45.77 25.55 -3.26
N GLU A 765 45.47 25.26 -2.00
CA GLU A 765 44.80 24.01 -1.59
C GLU A 765 43.37 23.94 -2.14
N LEU A 766 42.63 25.06 -2.12
CA LEU A 766 41.31 25.13 -2.74
C LEU A 766 41.39 24.91 -4.26
N ALA A 767 42.36 25.56 -4.93
CA ALA A 767 42.57 25.38 -6.36
C ALA A 767 42.84 23.90 -6.69
N ALA A 768 43.70 23.23 -5.91
CA ALA A 768 44.00 21.81 -6.06
C ALA A 768 42.75 20.92 -5.91
N VAL A 769 41.85 21.21 -4.96
CA VAL A 769 40.58 20.48 -4.82
C VAL A 769 39.73 20.56 -6.09
N VAL A 770 39.66 21.73 -6.71
CA VAL A 770 38.90 21.95 -7.95
C VAL A 770 39.60 21.30 -9.14
N ASP A 771 40.93 21.41 -9.23
CA ASP A 771 41.75 20.76 -10.26
C ASP A 771 41.60 19.24 -10.24
N ASP A 772 41.73 18.62 -9.07
CA ASP A 772 41.57 17.18 -8.89
C ASP A 772 40.18 16.70 -9.33
N HIS A 773 39.12 17.44 -8.95
CA HIS A 773 37.75 17.09 -9.32
C HIS A 773 37.59 17.04 -10.83
N TYR A 774 37.99 18.10 -11.53
CA TYR A 774 37.83 18.18 -12.99
C TYR A 774 38.83 17.33 -13.77
N THR A 775 40.02 17.06 -13.21
CA THR A 775 40.97 16.09 -13.77
C THR A 775 40.38 14.69 -13.77
N ALA A 776 39.77 14.27 -12.66
CA ALA A 776 39.09 12.99 -12.57
C ALA A 776 37.90 12.89 -13.54
N GLU A 777 37.16 13.98 -13.75
CA GLU A 777 36.06 14.04 -14.71
C GLU A 777 36.57 13.95 -16.15
N ALA A 778 37.63 14.71 -16.50
CA ALA A 778 38.22 14.71 -17.84
C ALA A 778 38.80 13.34 -18.24
N GLN A 779 39.33 12.56 -17.30
CA GLN A 779 39.84 11.21 -17.57
C GLN A 779 38.78 10.27 -18.17
N THR A 780 37.50 10.51 -17.89
CA THR A 780 36.39 9.72 -18.44
C THR A 780 36.10 10.04 -19.92
N LEU A 781 36.59 11.18 -20.43
CA LEU A 781 36.36 11.65 -21.80
C LEU A 781 37.33 11.05 -22.82
N THR A 782 38.29 10.23 -22.39
CA THR A 782 39.31 9.59 -23.25
C THR A 782 40.06 10.58 -24.15
N THR A 783 39.74 10.65 -25.44
CA THR A 783 40.38 11.51 -26.45
C THR A 783 40.12 13.01 -26.24
N GLY A 784 39.03 13.39 -25.55
CA GLY A 784 38.67 14.78 -25.28
C GLY A 784 39.34 15.40 -24.06
N ALA A 785 40.10 14.64 -23.27
CA ALA A 785 40.59 15.05 -21.96
C ALA A 785 41.56 16.26 -22.02
N GLU A 786 42.53 16.24 -22.94
CA GLU A 786 43.54 17.30 -23.06
C GLU A 786 42.87 18.65 -23.40
N ALA A 787 42.02 18.67 -24.41
CA ALA A 787 41.33 19.89 -24.85
C ALA A 787 40.44 20.47 -23.74
N ASN A 788 39.71 19.63 -23.02
CA ASN A 788 38.84 20.04 -21.93
C ASN A 788 39.61 20.62 -20.73
N LEU A 789 40.75 20.03 -20.36
CA LEU A 789 41.59 20.55 -19.28
C LEU A 789 42.29 21.87 -19.65
N LEU A 790 42.73 22.02 -20.90
CA LEU A 790 43.28 23.28 -21.41
C LEU A 790 42.21 24.39 -21.41
N LYS A 791 40.99 24.08 -21.86
CA LYS A 791 39.86 25.02 -21.80
C LYS A 791 39.49 25.38 -20.36
N LEU A 792 39.50 24.42 -19.43
CA LEU A 792 39.28 24.69 -18.01
C LEU A 792 40.33 25.66 -17.43
N ALA A 793 41.61 25.47 -17.77
CA ALA A 793 42.68 26.37 -17.36
C ALA A 793 42.51 27.78 -17.97
N GLU A 794 42.03 27.87 -19.22
CA GLU A 794 41.66 29.14 -19.86
C GLU A 794 40.53 29.84 -19.09
N LEU A 795 39.44 29.12 -18.77
CA LEU A 795 38.28 29.65 -18.03
C LEU A 795 38.66 30.14 -16.62
N ARG A 796 39.68 29.53 -16.01
CA ARG A 796 40.19 29.91 -14.68
C ARG A 796 41.28 30.98 -14.73
N GLY A 797 41.79 31.33 -15.91
CA GLY A 797 42.92 32.24 -16.06
C GLY A 797 44.24 31.67 -15.53
N THR A 798 44.40 30.35 -15.48
CA THR A 798 45.55 29.65 -14.89
C THR A 798 46.44 28.96 -15.93
N LEU A 799 46.29 29.31 -17.22
CA LEU A 799 47.16 28.78 -18.29
C LEU A 799 48.61 29.18 -18.05
N THR A 800 49.51 28.20 -18.01
CA THR A 800 50.95 28.45 -18.16
C THR A 800 51.28 28.82 -19.61
N PRO A 801 52.41 29.49 -19.89
CA PRO A 801 52.82 29.80 -21.27
C PRO A 801 52.89 28.57 -22.19
N ALA A 802 53.34 27.42 -21.65
CA ALA A 802 53.38 26.15 -22.38
C ALA A 802 51.97 25.62 -22.70
N GLN A 803 51.04 25.67 -21.73
CA GLN A 803 49.65 25.27 -21.95
C GLN A 803 48.92 26.20 -22.92
N ALA A 804 49.21 27.51 -22.89
CA ALA A 804 48.62 28.47 -23.83
C ALA A 804 49.06 28.18 -25.28
N ALA A 805 50.35 27.90 -25.50
CA ALA A 805 50.86 27.47 -26.81
C ALA A 805 50.20 26.15 -27.25
N ARG A 806 50.11 25.17 -26.34
CA ARG A 806 49.46 23.88 -26.62
C ARG A 806 47.97 24.04 -26.96
N TRP A 807 47.26 24.92 -26.26
CA TRP A 807 45.85 25.19 -26.53
C TRP A 807 45.64 25.84 -27.91
N ALA A 808 46.53 26.75 -28.32
CA ALA A 808 46.51 27.33 -29.65
C ALA A 808 46.75 26.26 -30.75
N GLU A 809 47.69 25.33 -30.53
CA GLU A 809 47.91 24.20 -31.45
C GLU A 809 46.68 23.31 -31.59
N VAL A 810 46.04 22.96 -30.47
CA VAL A 810 44.84 22.10 -30.45
C VAL A 810 43.67 22.77 -31.17
N LYS A 811 43.42 24.08 -30.95
CA LYS A 811 42.40 24.84 -31.68
C LYS A 811 42.68 24.90 -33.18
N ALA A 812 43.93 25.19 -33.55
CA ALA A 812 44.34 25.23 -34.97
C ALA A 812 44.22 23.86 -35.65
N ALA A 813 44.51 22.76 -34.94
CA ALA A 813 44.33 21.41 -35.46
C ALA A 813 42.84 21.10 -35.69
N HIS A 814 41.96 21.46 -34.76
CA HIS A 814 40.52 21.24 -34.88
C HIS A 814 39.92 21.96 -36.11
N VAL A 815 40.23 23.25 -36.28
CA VAL A 815 39.77 24.03 -37.44
C VAL A 815 40.28 23.46 -38.76
N ARG A 816 41.52 22.94 -38.81
CA ARG A 816 42.07 22.26 -40.00
C ARG A 816 41.33 20.96 -40.31
N THR A 817 41.00 20.15 -39.30
CA THR A 817 40.24 18.92 -39.49
C THR A 817 38.81 19.21 -39.94
N GLY A 818 38.17 20.26 -39.40
CA GLY A 818 36.84 20.70 -39.84
C GLY A 818 36.78 21.24 -41.28
N THR A 819 37.85 21.89 -41.75
CA THR A 819 37.95 22.41 -43.13
C THR A 819 38.30 21.36 -44.18
N LEU A 820 38.89 20.22 -43.78
CA LEU A 820 39.31 19.14 -44.69
C LEU A 820 38.29 17.99 -44.84
N GLY A 821 37.18 18.03 -44.10
CA GLY A 821 36.18 16.96 -44.05
C GLY A 821 36.54 15.82 -43.09
N GLY A 822 35.51 15.15 -42.56
CA GLY A 822 35.65 14.12 -41.53
C GLY A 822 36.28 12.81 -42.03
N PRO A 823 36.57 11.85 -41.13
CA PRO A 823 37.04 10.51 -41.52
C PRO A 823 36.04 9.76 -42.43
N ASP A 824 34.76 10.09 -42.31
CA ASP A 824 33.64 9.51 -43.06
C ASP A 824 33.39 10.18 -44.43
N ASP A 825 34.07 11.29 -44.75
CA ASP A 825 33.98 11.92 -46.06
C ASP A 825 34.76 11.14 -47.13
N ASP A 826 34.19 11.08 -48.32
CA ASP A 826 34.77 10.39 -49.47
C ASP A 826 36.17 10.95 -49.80
N ALA A 827 37.11 10.08 -50.21
CA ALA A 827 38.52 10.45 -50.38
C ALA A 827 38.73 11.57 -51.41
N LEU A 828 37.81 11.68 -52.37
CA LEU A 828 37.78 12.74 -53.38
C LEU A 828 37.44 14.10 -52.77
N THR A 829 36.49 14.16 -51.83
CA THR A 829 36.08 15.39 -51.13
C THR A 829 37.22 15.96 -50.30
N ARG A 830 37.95 15.09 -49.59
CA ARG A 830 39.15 15.47 -48.82
C ARG A 830 40.28 15.98 -49.72
N ALA A 831 40.48 15.37 -50.89
CA ALA A 831 41.50 15.80 -51.84
C ALA A 831 41.19 17.17 -52.46
N VAL A 832 39.91 17.43 -52.78
CA VAL A 832 39.45 18.73 -53.30
C VAL A 832 39.55 19.82 -52.22
N ALA A 833 39.16 19.53 -50.98
CA ALA A 833 39.30 20.46 -49.86
C ALA A 833 40.78 20.78 -49.55
N ALA A 834 41.66 19.77 -49.60
CA ALA A 834 43.10 19.97 -49.42
C ALA A 834 43.73 20.84 -50.53
N LEU A 835 43.29 20.68 -51.78
CA LEU A 835 43.72 21.52 -52.90
C LEU A 835 43.19 22.96 -52.79
N ALA A 836 41.97 23.16 -52.29
CA ALA A 836 41.40 24.49 -52.04
C ALA A 836 42.17 25.25 -50.93
N VAL A 837 42.50 24.58 -49.82
CA VAL A 837 43.33 25.15 -48.73
C VAL A 837 44.75 25.46 -49.21
N LEU A 838 45.31 24.63 -50.11
CA LEU A 838 46.60 24.90 -50.74
C LEU A 838 46.53 26.13 -51.66
N GLY A 839 45.45 26.28 -52.41
CA GLY A 839 45.18 27.42 -53.27
C GLY A 839 45.06 28.74 -52.51
N GLU A 840 44.36 28.76 -51.37
CA GLU A 840 44.28 29.95 -50.50
C GLU A 840 45.63 30.32 -49.89
N ARG A 841 46.44 29.34 -49.48
CA ARG A 841 47.79 29.61 -48.96
C ARG A 841 48.76 30.12 -50.01
N ILE A 842 48.61 29.70 -51.26
CA ILE A 842 49.39 30.23 -52.39
C ILE A 842 48.92 31.64 -52.75
N ALA A 843 47.64 31.97 -52.57
CA ALA A 843 47.10 33.32 -52.79
C ALA A 843 47.43 34.32 -51.65
N ALA A 844 47.81 33.82 -50.48
CA ALA A 844 48.19 34.63 -49.31
C ALA A 844 49.71 34.93 -49.20
N VAL A 845 50.51 34.40 -50.13
CA VAL A 845 51.93 34.72 -50.36
C VAL A 845 52.01 35.60 -51.60
#